data_AF-A0A8C1EG55-F1
#
_entry.id   AF-A0A8C1EG55-F1
#
_cell.length_a   1.000
_cell.length_b   1.000
_cell.length_c   1.000
_cell.angle_alpha   90.00
_cell.angle_beta   90.00
_cell.angle_gamma   90.00
#
_symmetry.space_group_name_H-M   'P 1'
#
loop_
_entity.id
_entity.type
_entity.pdbx_description
1 polymer ?
#
loop_
_entity_poly.entity_id
_entity_poly.type
_entity_poly.pdbx_seq_one_letter_code
_entity_poly.pdbx_strand_id
1 'polypeptide(L)'
;MYRGLLFMIVIWSVTGFNIQVTSVKHFKKDDPLFGQTIIESTDGVFVPSPKNGALFRCTLKDECVEVNSDDEKPKGLRPVASVSSLTSEEEQHVMMCKVRVKKSVTEDLNRDCKLIKLSGSVIGKTNSVALVNNNNNNHYQGARTGQDQHRMRRDAQPARDTKDKDYDVNVPLPSRSALLSPATNQMENEELNSNNNNNNNNHYRCGRIDEVKRRMRRDAQLDSDTDEDEDDDDAGTEIAFVLDGSGSITCDDFQRAKDFVYNVMFNVWNTCFDCNFAIVQYGSMIRTELSLLDNENGTKTLRKVKEIQQIYNLTKTASAIHHVLTDIFIPENGSKIDSKKIIIVLSDGVILGDDMNLTDVLNMPQMKGVTRYSIGVGDGILTKPKAIQEMMEIADRGKFFNVSNYAALADILSSLQQSLIGIEGTQQGAGFQFQLAEAGFSSHIMQDNSYLFGAVGAYDWSGGVFLQSGDTVKFLNDSNNGPKFSYLGYSVTSAKVKPSKTLYISGAPRYNLTGGVFIFNGSEKYVLQGDQVGSYFGSVLCALDIDKDEYTDYLLVGAPHFHLNGEEGKVLMYKLNQDRFESVSRELKGDEGQTFARFGAAIASIGDIDGNKFNDVAVGAPLETDSSGSIYIYNGFQHGLTFSQKISPSDFGMKLVHFGLSVSGAPATASNKASIAVGSQGVVFVFETIPVIVINPDINITPEVIPLNQQMIKISSKFDIMYYTCFKVINGKLQIQLPIKYQIALDSGVNKKRLTVDGRDVLEKTFTLTPDVECAPVIKLKYLGCFDCFSPIKIKLNFSLDIRPNEDPIRILDAFTPTEVVNEISFEKDCKVTDCKPNITLSDSKISKTSIIIGETQSLSINFSLINTEDPSYMTTLTLTFPSILSHKKIEGATCPVKNDNQIECNLQHPVFKRGARTNFFISWHLNDIKSDLKKSEIIVLSNQV
;
A
#
# COMPACT_ATOMS: atom_id res chain seq x y z
N MET A 1 -47.01 -36.13 29.21
CA MET A 1 -47.18 -34.66 29.06
C MET A 1 -46.42 -33.99 30.19
N TYR A 2 -45.21 -33.47 29.92
CA TYR A 2 -44.45 -32.50 30.72
C TYR A 2 -43.11 -32.29 30.00
N ARG A 3 -42.94 -31.15 29.31
CA ARG A 3 -41.63 -30.71 28.80
C ARG A 3 -40.98 -29.89 29.92
N GLY A 4 -39.79 -30.26 30.36
CA GLY A 4 -38.98 -29.39 31.22
C GLY A 4 -38.45 -28.23 30.38
N LEU A 5 -38.76 -26.99 30.75
CA LEU A 5 -38.06 -25.83 30.20
C LEU A 5 -36.69 -25.73 30.89
N LEU A 6 -35.63 -25.97 30.12
CA LEU A 6 -34.31 -25.45 30.45
C LEU A 6 -34.34 -23.94 30.22
N PHE A 7 -34.53 -23.17 31.29
CA PHE A 7 -34.32 -21.73 31.27
C PHE A 7 -32.82 -21.43 31.16
N MET A 8 -32.33 -21.40 29.92
CA MET A 8 -31.15 -20.61 29.57
C MET A 8 -31.49 -19.14 29.82
N ILE A 9 -31.19 -18.64 31.02
CA ILE A 9 -31.18 -17.21 31.29
C ILE A 9 -29.92 -16.67 30.61
N VAL A 10 -30.07 -16.26 29.35
CA VAL A 10 -29.05 -15.53 28.60
C VAL A 10 -28.89 -14.17 29.30
N ILE A 11 -27.80 -14.02 30.05
CA ILE A 11 -27.34 -12.70 30.46
C ILE A 11 -26.98 -11.96 29.16
N TRP A 12 -27.65 -10.84 28.89
CA TRP A 12 -27.26 -9.95 27.81
C TRP A 12 -25.98 -9.21 28.24
N SER A 13 -24.84 -9.86 28.00
CA SER A 13 -23.54 -9.21 28.10
C SER A 13 -23.42 -8.17 26.99
N VAL A 14 -23.31 -6.89 27.35
CA VAL A 14 -22.87 -5.85 26.41
C VAL A 14 -21.34 -5.93 26.29
N THR A 15 -20.88 -7.07 25.76
CA THR A 15 -19.62 -7.19 25.03
C THR A 15 -19.80 -6.39 23.74
N GLY A 16 -19.03 -5.31 23.59
CA GLY A 16 -19.20 -4.37 22.50
C GLY A 16 -17.85 -3.97 21.93
N PHE A 17 -17.88 -3.52 20.69
CA PHE A 17 -16.73 -2.94 20.03
C PHE A 17 -16.73 -1.41 20.19
N ASN A 18 -15.58 -0.77 20.04
CA ASN A 18 -15.34 0.65 20.37
C ASN A 18 -16.18 1.66 19.55
N ILE A 19 -16.87 1.26 18.49
CA ILE A 19 -17.65 2.16 17.62
C ILE A 19 -19.15 1.81 17.62
N GLN A 20 -20.02 2.78 17.91
CA GLN A 20 -21.49 2.62 17.90
C GLN A 20 -22.05 2.60 16.46
N VAL A 21 -22.37 1.41 15.95
CA VAL A 21 -23.06 1.24 14.65
C VAL A 21 -24.55 1.64 14.67
N THR A 22 -25.15 1.86 15.84
CA THR A 22 -26.61 2.08 15.98
C THR A 22 -27.07 3.54 15.88
N SER A 23 -26.15 4.52 15.92
CA SER A 23 -26.47 5.95 15.96
C SER A 23 -25.60 6.76 14.97
N VAL A 24 -25.56 6.31 13.72
CA VAL A 24 -24.65 6.86 12.71
C VAL A 24 -25.22 8.14 12.09
N LYS A 25 -24.59 9.30 12.32
CA LYS A 25 -24.92 10.50 11.52
C LYS A 25 -24.35 10.30 10.12
N HIS A 26 -25.12 10.65 9.09
CA HIS A 26 -24.69 10.51 7.71
C HIS A 26 -25.05 11.71 6.85
N PHE A 27 -24.28 11.88 5.78
CA PHE A 27 -24.27 13.06 4.93
C PHE A 27 -24.24 12.62 3.46
N LYS A 28 -25.18 13.12 2.64
CA LYS A 28 -25.33 12.72 1.24
C LYS A 28 -25.42 13.95 0.32
N LYS A 29 -24.88 13.83 -0.89
CA LYS A 29 -25.04 14.81 -1.98
C LYS A 29 -25.28 14.08 -3.31
N ASP A 30 -25.76 14.80 -4.33
CA ASP A 30 -25.89 14.27 -5.71
C ASP A 30 -24.55 14.33 -6.46
N ASP A 31 -23.56 13.62 -5.95
CA ASP A 31 -22.27 13.42 -6.58
C ASP A 31 -21.76 12.03 -6.18
N PRO A 32 -21.61 11.05 -7.11
CA PRO A 32 -21.13 9.72 -6.75
C PRO A 32 -19.70 9.70 -6.21
N LEU A 33 -18.93 10.78 -6.40
CA LEU A 33 -17.56 10.92 -5.88
C LEU A 33 -17.52 11.67 -4.53
N PHE A 34 -18.67 12.13 -4.00
CA PHE A 34 -18.77 12.62 -2.64
C PHE A 34 -18.47 11.47 -1.65
N GLY A 35 -17.52 11.66 -0.74
CA GLY A 35 -17.02 10.60 0.14
C GLY A 35 -15.83 9.79 -0.41
N GLN A 36 -15.36 10.06 -1.64
CA GLN A 36 -14.10 9.48 -2.15
C GLN A 36 -12.89 9.91 -1.31
N THR A 37 -12.92 11.13 -0.77
CA THR A 37 -11.96 11.67 0.20
C THR A 37 -12.75 12.39 1.30
N ILE A 38 -12.32 12.28 2.55
CA ILE A 38 -12.90 12.95 3.71
C ILE A 38 -11.78 13.39 4.66
N ILE A 39 -12.02 14.44 5.43
CA ILE A 39 -11.20 14.81 6.58
C ILE A 39 -12.10 15.27 7.72
N GLU A 40 -11.87 14.75 8.91
CA GLU A 40 -12.65 15.10 10.10
C GLU A 40 -12.13 16.40 10.75
N SER A 41 -13.07 17.20 11.25
CA SER A 41 -12.82 18.34 12.14
C SER A 41 -13.32 18.02 13.54
N THR A 42 -12.89 18.81 14.53
CA THR A 42 -13.34 18.68 15.92
C THR A 42 -14.86 18.85 16.11
N ASP A 43 -15.60 19.22 15.07
CA ASP A 43 -17.05 19.48 15.07
C ASP A 43 -17.81 18.94 13.84
N GLY A 44 -17.17 18.16 12.96
CA GLY A 44 -17.77 17.74 11.69
C GLY A 44 -16.80 17.06 10.72
N VAL A 45 -17.14 17.08 9.42
CA VAL A 45 -16.33 16.52 8.33
C VAL A 45 -16.24 17.51 7.17
N PHE A 46 -15.05 17.67 6.60
CA PHE A 46 -14.83 18.27 5.29
C PHE A 46 -14.86 17.19 4.22
N VAL A 47 -15.77 17.33 3.25
CA VAL A 47 -16.01 16.37 2.18
C VAL A 47 -16.00 17.10 0.83
N PRO A 48 -15.00 16.87 -0.04
CA PRO A 48 -15.03 17.40 -1.38
C PRO A 48 -16.12 16.77 -2.25
N SER A 49 -16.54 17.51 -3.26
CA SER A 49 -17.43 17.04 -4.32
C SER A 49 -16.73 17.19 -5.66
N PRO A 50 -16.01 16.15 -6.13
CA PRO A 50 -15.27 16.17 -7.39
C PRO A 50 -16.10 16.59 -8.60
N LYS A 51 -17.36 16.12 -8.74
CA LYS A 51 -18.26 16.49 -9.86
C LYS A 51 -18.51 17.99 -9.97
N ASN A 52 -18.54 18.68 -8.82
CA ASN A 52 -18.87 20.10 -8.73
C ASN A 52 -17.63 21.01 -8.51
N GLY A 53 -16.45 20.42 -8.29
CA GLY A 53 -15.25 21.16 -7.88
C GLY A 53 -15.36 21.85 -6.52
N ALA A 54 -16.32 21.43 -5.68
CA ALA A 54 -16.70 22.08 -4.43
C ALA A 54 -16.07 21.40 -3.21
N LEU A 55 -16.04 22.10 -2.08
CA LEU A 55 -15.70 21.56 -0.76
C LEU A 55 -16.90 21.79 0.17
N PHE A 56 -17.44 20.73 0.77
CA PHE A 56 -18.50 20.83 1.76
C PHE A 56 -17.96 20.70 3.18
N ARG A 57 -18.56 21.43 4.12
CA ARG A 57 -18.36 21.26 5.56
C ARG A 57 -19.67 20.77 6.17
N CYS A 58 -19.60 19.61 6.82
CA CYS A 58 -20.73 18.86 7.36
C CYS A 58 -20.60 18.76 8.88
N THR A 59 -21.24 19.64 9.65
CA THR A 59 -21.11 19.65 11.12
C THR A 59 -21.99 18.58 11.76
N LEU A 60 -21.69 18.18 13.00
CA LEU A 60 -22.57 17.27 13.75
C LEU A 60 -23.96 17.85 14.06
N LYS A 61 -24.14 19.18 13.98
CA LYS A 61 -25.42 19.86 14.28
C LYS A 61 -26.25 20.22 13.04
N ASP A 62 -25.60 20.56 11.92
CA ASP A 62 -26.23 21.14 10.74
C ASP A 62 -26.20 20.17 9.54
N GLU A 63 -26.60 20.66 8.36
CA GLU A 63 -26.37 19.99 7.07
C GLU A 63 -25.04 20.42 6.43
N CYS A 64 -24.63 19.72 5.37
CA CYS A 64 -23.42 20.04 4.62
C CYS A 64 -23.54 21.34 3.80
N VAL A 65 -22.85 22.39 4.24
CA VAL A 65 -22.75 23.70 3.57
C VAL A 65 -21.52 23.76 2.67
N GLU A 66 -21.59 24.43 1.51
CA GLU A 66 -20.42 24.65 0.65
C GLU A 66 -19.49 25.73 1.25
N VAL A 67 -18.18 25.45 1.24
CA VAL A 67 -17.16 26.39 1.72
C VAL A 67 -16.85 27.39 0.61
N ASN A 68 -17.41 28.60 0.71
CA ASN A 68 -17.11 29.70 -0.20
C ASN A 68 -15.61 30.04 -0.19
N SER A 69 -14.96 29.91 -1.35
CA SER A 69 -13.65 30.49 -1.61
C SER A 69 -13.80 31.70 -2.54
N ASP A 70 -13.32 32.88 -2.12
CA ASP A 70 -13.57 34.19 -2.75
C ASP A 70 -12.85 34.44 -4.11
N ASP A 71 -12.89 33.47 -5.02
CA ASP A 71 -12.44 33.61 -6.41
C ASP A 71 -13.62 33.31 -7.36
N GLU A 72 -13.76 34.09 -8.45
CA GLU A 72 -14.70 33.81 -9.55
C GLU A 72 -14.55 32.36 -10.03
N LYS A 73 -15.65 31.62 -10.29
CA LYS A 73 -15.60 30.22 -10.78
C LYS A 73 -14.66 30.08 -11.99
N PRO A 74 -13.41 29.57 -11.84
CA PRO A 74 -12.42 29.74 -12.90
C PRO A 74 -12.62 28.70 -14.00
N LYS A 75 -12.76 29.16 -15.24
CA LYS A 75 -12.82 28.28 -16.41
C LYS A 75 -11.59 27.36 -16.45
N GLY A 76 -11.80 26.05 -16.44
CA GLY A 76 -10.73 25.05 -16.49
C GLY A 76 -10.23 24.50 -15.15
N LEU A 77 -10.85 24.86 -14.01
CA LEU A 77 -10.68 24.05 -12.80
C LEU A 77 -11.54 22.76 -12.88
N ARG A 78 -10.94 21.61 -12.58
CA ARG A 78 -11.63 20.32 -12.34
C ARG A 78 -11.52 19.94 -10.83
N PRO A 79 -11.63 18.68 -10.36
CA PRO A 79 -11.98 18.40 -8.97
C PRO A 79 -10.93 18.82 -7.93
N VAL A 80 -11.39 18.99 -6.69
CA VAL A 80 -10.55 18.83 -5.50
C VAL A 80 -10.10 17.37 -5.42
N ALA A 81 -8.81 17.10 -5.22
CA ALA A 81 -8.31 15.72 -5.18
C ALA A 81 -7.47 15.38 -3.95
N SER A 82 -6.86 16.36 -3.28
CA SER A 82 -6.26 16.17 -1.96
C SER A 82 -6.83 17.18 -0.97
N VAL A 83 -6.98 16.67 0.25
CA VAL A 83 -7.24 17.44 1.47
C VAL A 83 -6.22 16.94 2.48
N SER A 84 -5.72 17.82 3.34
CA SER A 84 -4.92 17.46 4.51
C SER A 84 -5.19 18.43 5.64
N SER A 85 -5.19 17.97 6.90
CA SER A 85 -5.39 18.82 8.07
C SER A 85 -4.31 18.64 9.13
N LEU A 86 -4.23 19.62 10.02
CA LEU A 86 -3.44 19.57 11.25
C LEU A 86 -4.33 20.04 12.39
N THR A 87 -4.42 19.23 13.45
CA THR A 87 -4.94 19.64 14.76
C THR A 87 -3.83 20.27 15.59
N SER A 88 -3.96 21.55 15.91
CA SER A 88 -3.33 22.15 17.09
C SER A 88 -4.39 22.41 18.16
N GLU A 89 -4.00 22.69 19.40
CA GLU A 89 -4.95 23.06 20.47
C GLU A 89 -5.65 24.41 20.21
N GLU A 90 -5.10 25.27 19.35
CA GLU A 90 -5.63 26.61 19.10
C GLU A 90 -6.44 26.71 17.78
N GLU A 91 -5.97 26.10 16.68
CA GLU A 91 -6.70 26.08 15.39
C GLU A 91 -6.46 24.80 14.57
N GLN A 92 -7.51 24.29 13.90
CA GLN A 92 -7.33 23.35 12.78
C GLN A 92 -7.23 24.08 11.43
N HIS A 93 -6.34 23.57 10.59
CA HIS A 93 -6.12 24.02 9.22
C HIS A 93 -6.51 22.94 8.22
N VAL A 94 -6.98 23.34 7.03
CA VAL A 94 -7.37 22.46 5.93
C VAL A 94 -6.71 22.93 4.64
N MET A 95 -5.86 22.10 4.05
CA MET A 95 -5.34 22.30 2.68
C MET A 95 -6.34 21.74 1.68
N MET A 96 -6.54 22.42 0.55
CA MET A 96 -7.40 21.97 -0.55
C MET A 96 -6.71 22.23 -1.90
N CYS A 97 -6.46 21.19 -2.69
CA CYS A 97 -5.83 21.30 -4.02
C CYS A 97 -6.80 20.94 -5.16
N LYS A 98 -7.09 21.90 -6.05
CA LYS A 98 -7.97 21.73 -7.24
C LYS A 98 -7.17 21.58 -8.54
N VAL A 99 -7.55 20.66 -9.42
CA VAL A 99 -6.94 20.53 -10.77
C VAL A 99 -7.15 21.81 -11.58
N ARG A 100 -6.10 22.33 -12.22
CA ARG A 100 -6.12 23.49 -13.11
C ARG A 100 -5.53 23.14 -14.46
N VAL A 101 -6.39 23.11 -15.48
CA VAL A 101 -5.97 23.02 -16.88
C VAL A 101 -5.77 24.43 -17.43
N LYS A 102 -4.63 24.70 -18.06
CA LYS A 102 -4.38 25.94 -18.81
C LYS A 102 -4.32 25.62 -20.29
N LYS A 103 -5.34 26.04 -21.05
CA LYS A 103 -5.35 25.89 -22.51
C LYS A 103 -4.31 26.79 -23.16
N SER A 104 -3.35 26.17 -23.84
CA SER A 104 -2.51 26.76 -24.88
C SER A 104 -2.45 25.77 -26.06
N VAL A 105 -1.44 25.84 -26.94
CA VAL A 105 -1.19 24.77 -27.94
C VAL A 105 -0.80 23.44 -27.26
N THR A 106 -0.38 23.49 -26.00
CA THR A 106 -0.33 22.33 -25.08
C THR A 106 -1.20 22.62 -23.85
N GLU A 107 -1.78 21.58 -23.24
CA GLU A 107 -2.48 21.72 -21.95
C GLU A 107 -1.51 21.48 -20.78
N ASP A 108 -1.26 22.51 -19.97
CA ASP A 108 -0.55 22.34 -18.68
C ASP A 108 -1.49 21.67 -17.66
N LEU A 109 -1.05 20.60 -16.99
CA LEU A 109 -1.80 19.89 -15.95
C LEU A 109 -1.12 20.02 -14.58
N ASN A 110 -1.56 21.01 -13.82
CA ASN A 110 -1.07 21.31 -12.46
C ASN A 110 -2.25 21.67 -11.55
N ARG A 111 -2.02 21.79 -10.24
CA ARG A 111 -3.10 22.07 -9.26
C ARG A 111 -2.91 23.42 -8.60
N ASP A 112 -4.01 24.00 -8.12
CA ASP A 112 -4.06 25.24 -7.33
C ASP A 112 -4.43 24.88 -5.88
N CYS A 113 -3.50 25.09 -4.94
CA CYS A 113 -3.67 24.73 -3.53
C CYS A 113 -3.97 25.96 -2.66
N LYS A 114 -4.87 25.79 -1.68
CA LYS A 114 -5.31 26.86 -0.76
C LYS A 114 -5.42 26.34 0.67
N LEU A 115 -5.04 27.18 1.62
CA LEU A 115 -5.14 26.92 3.06
C LEU A 115 -6.36 27.62 3.65
N ILE A 116 -7.20 26.86 4.34
CA ILE A 116 -8.52 27.24 4.84
C ILE A 116 -8.58 26.98 6.35
N LYS A 117 -9.19 27.88 7.13
CA LYS A 117 -9.48 27.67 8.56
C LYS A 117 -10.82 26.99 8.78
N LEU A 118 -11.07 26.46 9.98
CA LEU A 118 -12.38 25.92 10.40
C LEU A 118 -13.57 26.85 10.14
N SER A 119 -13.35 28.16 10.25
CA SER A 119 -14.31 29.23 9.91
C SER A 119 -14.73 29.28 8.43
N GLY A 120 -14.10 28.47 7.56
CA GLY A 120 -14.27 28.50 6.10
C GLY A 120 -13.46 29.58 5.39
N SER A 121 -12.84 30.52 6.12
CA SER A 121 -12.05 31.60 5.53
C SER A 121 -10.72 31.08 4.98
N VAL A 122 -10.40 31.44 3.73
CA VAL A 122 -9.09 31.22 3.11
C VAL A 122 -8.07 32.16 3.74
N ILE A 123 -6.93 31.62 4.19
CA ILE A 123 -5.85 32.41 4.84
C ILE A 123 -4.53 32.42 4.06
N GLY A 124 -4.40 31.57 3.03
CA GLY A 124 -3.22 31.56 2.17
C GLY A 124 -3.47 30.83 0.85
N LYS A 125 -2.90 31.34 -0.24
CA LYS A 125 -2.83 30.64 -1.53
C LYS A 125 -1.44 30.02 -1.67
N THR A 126 -1.32 28.73 -1.38
CA THR A 126 -0.09 27.95 -1.58
C THR A 126 0.06 27.69 -3.08
N ASN A 127 0.68 28.64 -3.77
CA ASN A 127 0.70 28.73 -5.22
C ASN A 127 1.62 27.68 -5.86
N SER A 128 1.19 26.43 -5.84
CA SER A 128 1.80 25.24 -6.46
C SER A 128 2.18 25.45 -7.93
N VAL A 129 1.38 26.23 -8.66
CA VAL A 129 1.68 26.65 -10.04
C VAL A 129 2.90 27.59 -10.09
N ALA A 130 3.11 28.46 -9.10
CA ALA A 130 4.33 29.26 -8.99
C ALA A 130 5.54 28.46 -8.49
N LEU A 131 5.37 27.39 -7.71
CA LEU A 131 6.47 26.48 -7.32
C LEU A 131 7.12 25.87 -8.57
N VAL A 132 6.29 25.42 -9.52
CA VAL A 132 6.71 24.94 -10.84
C VAL A 132 7.41 26.04 -11.64
N ASN A 133 6.83 27.24 -11.73
CA ASN A 133 7.37 28.32 -12.57
C ASN A 133 8.66 28.96 -12.02
N ASN A 134 8.87 29.01 -10.70
CA ASN A 134 10.06 29.61 -10.11
C ASN A 134 11.32 28.75 -10.28
N ASN A 135 11.20 27.41 -10.22
CA ASN A 135 12.35 26.53 -10.40
C ASN A 135 12.97 26.61 -11.80
N ASN A 136 12.18 26.95 -12.83
CA ASN A 136 12.69 27.19 -14.19
C ASN A 136 13.64 28.40 -14.30
N ASN A 137 13.64 29.33 -13.33
CA ASN A 137 14.52 30.51 -13.35
C ASN A 137 15.80 30.31 -12.51
N ASN A 138 15.80 29.43 -11.51
CA ASN A 138 16.84 29.37 -10.48
C ASN A 138 18.14 28.64 -10.87
N HIS A 139 18.26 28.13 -12.10
CA HIS A 139 19.53 27.56 -12.61
C HIS A 139 20.49 28.61 -13.24
N TYR A 140 20.09 29.88 -13.35
CA TYR A 140 20.91 30.92 -14.02
C TYR A 140 21.74 31.86 -13.10
N GLN A 141 21.79 31.61 -11.79
CA GLN A 141 22.69 32.35 -10.88
C GLN A 141 23.45 31.42 -9.93
N GLY A 142 24.69 31.06 -10.28
CA GLY A 142 25.52 30.17 -9.47
C GLY A 142 27.05 30.21 -9.69
N ALA A 143 27.57 31.00 -10.63
CA ALA A 143 29.01 31.01 -10.96
C ALA A 143 29.55 32.38 -11.42
N ARG A 144 29.49 33.40 -10.53
CA ARG A 144 30.25 34.66 -10.68
C ARG A 144 31.06 34.96 -9.41
N THR A 145 32.11 34.18 -9.18
CA THR A 145 33.15 34.53 -8.19
C THR A 145 34.07 35.62 -8.77
N GLY A 146 33.80 36.87 -8.41
CA GLY A 146 34.75 37.96 -8.60
C GLY A 146 36.04 37.73 -7.80
N GLN A 147 37.14 38.30 -8.27
CA GLN A 147 38.45 38.17 -7.64
C GLN A 147 38.52 38.91 -6.31
N ASP A 148 39.36 38.42 -5.39
CA ASP A 148 40.34 39.32 -4.78
C ASP A 148 41.67 38.58 -4.47
N GLN A 149 42.74 39.33 -4.23
CA GLN A 149 44.12 38.82 -4.28
C GLN A 149 44.76 38.67 -2.89
N HIS A 150 45.61 37.63 -2.69
CA HIS A 150 47.05 37.87 -2.40
C HIS A 150 47.95 36.62 -2.18
N ARG A 151 49.19 36.77 -2.69
CA ARG A 151 50.51 36.36 -2.14
C ARG A 151 51.01 34.89 -2.11
N MET A 152 52.16 34.76 -2.79
CA MET A 152 53.30 33.81 -2.62
C MET A 152 53.02 32.33 -2.99
N ARG A 153 53.68 31.71 -3.98
CA ARG A 153 55.12 31.53 -4.34
C ARG A 153 55.78 30.33 -3.63
N ARG A 154 56.35 29.43 -4.47
CA ARG A 154 57.44 28.46 -4.19
C ARG A 154 57.06 27.22 -3.36
N ASP A 155 57.66 26.03 -3.54
CA ASP A 155 58.82 25.61 -4.36
C ASP A 155 58.71 24.16 -4.93
N ALA A 156 59.46 23.92 -6.02
CA ALA A 156 60.24 22.71 -6.42
C ALA A 156 59.67 21.26 -6.63
N GLN A 157 60.03 20.76 -7.82
CA GLN A 157 60.25 19.38 -8.34
C GLN A 157 61.36 18.55 -7.61
N PRO A 158 61.79 17.31 -8.02
CA PRO A 158 61.19 16.27 -8.92
C PRO A 158 61.36 14.76 -8.49
N ALA A 159 60.63 13.87 -9.18
CA ALA A 159 60.94 12.52 -9.73
C ALA A 159 61.96 11.50 -9.12
N ARG A 160 61.52 10.22 -9.06
CA ARG A 160 62.18 8.93 -9.49
C ARG A 160 61.13 7.79 -9.34
N ASP A 161 60.91 6.78 -10.20
CA ASP A 161 61.65 6.04 -11.27
C ASP A 161 62.17 4.64 -10.79
N THR A 162 62.22 3.65 -11.71
CA THR A 162 62.54 2.20 -11.58
C THR A 162 61.46 1.23 -11.03
N LYS A 163 61.36 -0.06 -11.46
CA LYS A 163 61.54 -0.69 -12.81
C LYS A 163 60.94 -2.11 -12.90
N ASP A 164 60.86 -2.64 -14.12
CA ASP A 164 60.14 -3.82 -14.62
C ASP A 164 60.55 -5.22 -14.09
N LYS A 165 59.67 -6.22 -14.27
CA LYS A 165 60.01 -7.51 -14.92
C LYS A 165 58.83 -8.35 -15.41
N ASP A 166 59.10 -9.15 -16.43
CA ASP A 166 58.15 -9.78 -17.38
C ASP A 166 57.61 -11.16 -16.93
N TYR A 167 56.47 -11.61 -17.50
CA TYR A 167 56.47 -12.56 -18.63
C TYR A 167 55.05 -12.80 -19.22
N ASP A 168 55.01 -13.28 -20.46
CA ASP A 168 53.85 -13.34 -21.38
C ASP A 168 53.21 -14.75 -21.51
N VAL A 169 52.05 -14.86 -22.20
CA VAL A 169 51.63 -15.93 -23.17
C VAL A 169 50.08 -16.05 -23.36
N ASN A 170 49.63 -15.72 -24.59
CA ASN A 170 48.49 -16.21 -25.41
C ASN A 170 47.27 -16.95 -24.76
N VAL A 171 45.99 -16.54 -24.89
CA VAL A 171 45.12 -16.44 -26.11
C VAL A 171 44.93 -17.81 -26.84
N PRO A 172 43.72 -18.31 -27.24
CA PRO A 172 42.44 -17.63 -27.55
C PRO A 172 41.10 -18.27 -27.03
N LEU A 173 39.97 -17.65 -27.43
CA LEU A 173 38.57 -18.19 -27.43
C LEU A 173 38.37 -19.33 -28.47
N PRO A 174 37.26 -20.11 -28.42
CA PRO A 174 36.25 -19.96 -29.50
C PRO A 174 34.76 -20.37 -29.23
N SER A 175 33.85 -19.70 -29.96
CA SER A 175 32.57 -20.10 -30.61
C SER A 175 31.53 -21.14 -30.06
N ARG A 176 30.25 -20.86 -30.36
CA ARG A 176 29.07 -21.76 -30.36
C ARG A 176 29.25 -23.04 -31.23
N SER A 177 28.62 -24.16 -30.87
CA SER A 177 27.32 -24.62 -31.47
C SER A 177 26.87 -26.07 -31.16
N ALA A 178 25.63 -26.19 -30.67
CA ALA A 178 24.55 -27.18 -30.91
C ALA A 178 24.77 -28.68 -31.26
N LEU A 179 23.85 -29.50 -30.71
CA LEU A 179 23.07 -30.64 -31.28
C LEU A 179 23.15 -32.05 -30.65
N LEU A 180 21.93 -32.62 -30.53
CA LEU A 180 21.49 -34.03 -30.51
C LEU A 180 21.50 -34.86 -29.21
N SER A 181 20.53 -35.79 -29.18
CA SER A 181 20.04 -36.62 -28.06
C SER A 181 20.21 -38.12 -28.37
N PRO A 182 19.64 -39.06 -27.57
CA PRO A 182 18.33 -39.62 -27.98
C PRO A 182 17.41 -40.19 -26.87
N ALA A 183 16.11 -40.35 -27.22
CA ALA A 183 15.18 -41.43 -26.81
C ALA A 183 14.73 -41.55 -25.31
N THR A 184 13.55 -42.10 -24.96
CA THR A 184 12.47 -42.78 -25.74
C THR A 184 11.11 -42.67 -25.03
N ASN A 185 10.01 -42.57 -25.80
CA ASN A 185 8.65 -43.18 -25.65
C ASN A 185 7.89 -43.17 -24.29
N GLN A 186 6.55 -43.19 -24.20
CA GLN A 186 5.41 -43.39 -25.13
C GLN A 186 4.14 -42.72 -24.49
N MET A 187 2.90 -42.65 -25.00
CA MET A 187 2.15 -43.26 -26.12
C MET A 187 0.87 -42.41 -26.43
N GLU A 188 0.43 -42.33 -27.70
CA GLU A 188 -0.97 -42.33 -28.26
C GLU A 188 -2.11 -41.46 -27.61
N ASN A 189 -3.13 -40.92 -28.32
CA ASN A 189 -3.55 -40.98 -29.76
C ASN A 189 -4.30 -39.67 -30.15
N GLU A 190 -4.20 -39.11 -31.37
CA GLU A 190 -4.88 -39.44 -32.65
C GLU A 190 -6.42 -39.22 -32.64
N GLU A 191 -7.17 -38.87 -33.70
CA GLU A 191 -7.04 -38.67 -35.18
C GLU A 191 -7.96 -37.43 -35.52
N LEU A 192 -8.02 -36.64 -36.62
CA LEU A 192 -7.46 -36.40 -37.99
C LEU A 192 -7.77 -34.87 -38.29
N ASN A 193 -7.76 -34.28 -39.51
CA ASN A 193 -6.79 -34.03 -40.61
C ASN A 193 -7.57 -33.16 -41.68
N SER A 194 -7.12 -32.65 -42.85
CA SER A 194 -5.84 -32.62 -43.58
C SER A 194 -5.86 -31.51 -44.67
N ASN A 195 -4.73 -30.81 -44.91
CA ASN A 195 -4.27 -30.28 -46.22
C ASN A 195 -5.17 -29.22 -46.97
N ASN A 196 -4.74 -28.43 -47.97
CA ASN A 196 -3.50 -28.47 -48.78
C ASN A 196 -3.15 -27.11 -49.44
N ASN A 197 -1.85 -26.83 -49.58
CA ASN A 197 -1.07 -26.10 -50.62
C ASN A 197 -1.64 -25.01 -51.58
N ASN A 198 -0.69 -24.13 -51.97
CA ASN A 198 -0.49 -23.40 -53.25
C ASN A 198 -0.99 -21.95 -53.48
N ASN A 199 -0.05 -21.01 -53.33
CA ASN A 199 0.55 -20.15 -54.38
C ASN A 199 -0.28 -19.33 -55.42
N ASN A 200 0.29 -18.14 -55.69
CA ASN A 200 0.23 -17.30 -56.91
C ASN A 200 -0.92 -16.27 -57.10
N ASN A 201 -0.55 -15.01 -56.83
CA ASN A 201 -0.54 -13.85 -57.74
C ASN A 201 -1.78 -13.39 -58.55
N ASN A 202 -1.82 -12.05 -58.67
CA ASN A 202 -2.41 -11.22 -59.74
C ASN A 202 -3.91 -10.85 -59.73
N HIS A 203 -4.13 -9.65 -59.17
CA HIS A 203 -4.69 -8.48 -59.86
C HIS A 203 -6.18 -8.37 -60.28
N TYR A 204 -6.76 -7.27 -59.78
CA TYR A 204 -7.80 -6.38 -60.36
C TYR A 204 -9.30 -6.71 -60.30
N ARG A 205 -9.99 -5.73 -59.70
CA ARG A 205 -11.34 -5.19 -60.00
C ARG A 205 -12.59 -6.00 -59.65
N CYS A 206 -13.13 -5.65 -58.48
CA CYS A 206 -14.44 -5.02 -58.30
C CYS A 206 -15.65 -5.63 -59.07
N GLY A 207 -16.44 -6.40 -58.33
CA GLY A 207 -17.84 -6.74 -58.63
C GLY A 207 -18.63 -6.79 -57.32
N ARG A 208 -19.89 -6.34 -57.32
CA ARG A 208 -20.71 -6.13 -56.11
C ARG A 208 -22.09 -6.77 -56.30
N ILE A 209 -22.56 -7.52 -55.29
CA ILE A 209 -23.94 -7.60 -54.75
C ILE A 209 -24.04 -8.83 -53.83
N ASP A 210 -24.45 -8.57 -52.58
CA ASP A 210 -25.39 -9.27 -51.67
C ASP A 210 -25.67 -10.79 -51.90
N GLU A 211 -25.77 -11.65 -50.88
CA GLU A 211 -26.64 -11.52 -49.68
C GLU A 211 -26.11 -12.20 -48.39
N VAL A 212 -26.97 -12.29 -47.37
CA VAL A 212 -26.83 -13.05 -46.09
C VAL A 212 -25.97 -12.40 -45.00
N LYS A 213 -26.46 -11.25 -44.50
CA LYS A 213 -26.55 -10.97 -43.04
C LYS A 213 -27.50 -9.78 -42.76
N ARG A 214 -28.80 -10.07 -42.65
CA ARG A 214 -29.82 -9.13 -42.15
C ARG A 214 -30.80 -9.85 -41.22
N ARG A 215 -31.26 -9.12 -40.20
CA ARG A 215 -32.04 -9.56 -39.02
C ARG A 215 -31.19 -10.40 -38.03
N MET A 216 -31.25 -10.16 -36.72
CA MET A 216 -32.16 -9.26 -35.98
C MET A 216 -31.43 -8.05 -35.37
N ARG A 217 -31.75 -6.85 -35.85
CA ARG A 217 -31.81 -5.63 -35.04
C ARG A 217 -33.29 -5.28 -34.90
N ARG A 218 -33.77 -5.05 -33.67
CA ARG A 218 -34.84 -4.09 -33.40
C ARG A 218 -34.92 -3.78 -31.90
N ASP A 219 -35.41 -2.57 -31.63
CA ASP A 219 -35.97 -2.10 -30.36
C ASP A 219 -34.97 -1.66 -29.27
N ALA A 220 -34.15 -0.66 -29.64
CA ALA A 220 -33.79 0.47 -28.79
C ALA A 220 -33.63 1.71 -29.69
N GLN A 221 -34.29 2.83 -29.34
CA GLN A 221 -34.28 4.08 -30.10
C GLN A 221 -34.50 5.25 -29.12
N LEU A 222 -33.83 6.37 -29.37
CA LEU A 222 -33.69 7.55 -28.50
C LEU A 222 -32.81 7.26 -27.25
N ASP A 223 -31.89 8.12 -26.82
CA ASP A 223 -31.50 9.45 -27.35
C ASP A 223 -29.99 9.54 -27.67
N SER A 224 -29.60 10.62 -28.36
CA SER A 224 -28.21 10.93 -28.69
C SER A 224 -27.46 11.49 -27.48
N ASP A 225 -26.17 11.19 -27.41
CA ASP A 225 -25.08 12.19 -27.44
C ASP A 225 -23.76 11.40 -27.33
N THR A 226 -23.25 10.99 -28.49
CA THR A 226 -21.87 10.54 -28.66
C THR A 226 -21.14 11.65 -29.37
N ASP A 227 -20.10 12.20 -28.75
CA ASP A 227 -19.15 13.08 -29.43
C ASP A 227 -18.64 12.38 -30.71
N GLU A 228 -18.42 13.16 -31.78
CA GLU A 228 -17.80 12.63 -32.97
C GLU A 228 -16.30 12.46 -32.67
N ASP A 229 -15.85 11.21 -32.51
CA ASP A 229 -14.43 10.85 -32.51
C ASP A 229 -13.86 11.19 -33.89
N GLU A 230 -13.39 12.43 -34.08
CA GLU A 230 -12.51 12.78 -35.20
C GLU A 230 -11.18 12.04 -34.99
N ASP A 231 -10.89 11.06 -35.86
CA ASP A 231 -9.59 10.39 -35.93
C ASP A 231 -8.50 11.43 -36.28
N ASP A 232 -7.88 12.01 -35.26
CA ASP A 232 -6.89 13.09 -35.33
C ASP A 232 -5.52 12.55 -35.84
N ASP A 233 -5.46 12.17 -37.13
CA ASP A 233 -4.27 11.72 -37.84
C ASP A 233 -3.12 12.76 -37.70
N ASP A 234 -2.12 12.50 -36.84
CA ASP A 234 -1.06 13.48 -36.54
C ASP A 234 -0.36 13.91 -37.84
N ALA A 235 -0.57 15.17 -38.21
CA ALA A 235 -0.03 15.75 -39.43
C ALA A 235 1.52 15.72 -39.46
N GLY A 236 2.20 15.48 -38.35
CA GLY A 236 3.65 15.29 -38.29
C GLY A 236 4.41 16.61 -38.20
N THR A 237 5.73 16.56 -38.44
CA THR A 237 6.65 17.68 -38.20
C THR A 237 7.55 17.93 -39.41
N GLU A 238 7.73 19.21 -39.76
CA GLU A 238 8.53 19.65 -40.90
C GLU A 238 9.64 20.60 -40.43
N ILE A 239 10.89 20.22 -40.69
CA ILE A 239 12.09 20.89 -40.16
C ILE A 239 12.95 21.41 -41.30
N ALA A 240 12.98 22.73 -41.47
CA ALA A 240 13.77 23.43 -42.48
C ALA A 240 15.06 23.99 -41.86
N PHE A 241 16.21 23.46 -42.29
CA PHE A 241 17.51 24.04 -42.00
C PHE A 241 17.83 25.19 -42.96
N VAL A 242 18.13 26.36 -42.41
CA VAL A 242 18.64 27.52 -43.15
C VAL A 242 20.15 27.59 -42.87
N LEU A 243 20.93 27.11 -43.84
CA LEU A 243 22.36 26.89 -43.72
C LEU A 243 23.14 28.02 -44.37
N ASP A 244 23.89 28.78 -43.57
CA ASP A 244 24.86 29.74 -44.08
C ASP A 244 25.99 29.03 -44.81
N GLY A 245 26.20 29.40 -46.08
CA GLY A 245 27.32 29.00 -46.90
C GLY A 245 28.05 30.20 -47.50
N SER A 246 27.98 31.36 -46.85
CA SER A 246 28.58 32.63 -47.28
C SER A 246 30.12 32.62 -47.22
N GLY A 247 30.72 33.78 -47.50
CA GLY A 247 32.18 33.93 -47.61
C GLY A 247 32.95 34.08 -46.30
N SER A 248 32.28 34.18 -45.15
CA SER A 248 32.91 34.19 -43.82
C SER A 248 33.29 32.79 -43.34
N ILE A 249 32.50 31.79 -43.69
CA ILE A 249 32.64 30.40 -43.24
C ILE A 249 33.74 29.69 -44.04
N THR A 250 34.68 29.05 -43.35
CA THR A 250 35.75 28.25 -44.00
C THR A 250 35.20 26.94 -44.55
N CYS A 251 35.87 26.33 -45.53
CA CYS A 251 35.45 25.03 -46.09
C CYS A 251 35.32 23.93 -45.02
N ASP A 252 36.20 23.95 -44.01
CA ASP A 252 36.18 23.00 -42.90
C ASP A 252 35.01 23.26 -41.94
N ASP A 253 34.67 24.53 -41.70
CA ASP A 253 33.52 24.93 -40.89
C ASP A 253 32.19 24.63 -41.60
N PHE A 254 32.12 24.86 -42.90
CA PHE A 254 30.97 24.46 -43.72
C PHE A 254 30.79 22.93 -43.74
N GLN A 255 31.89 22.16 -43.79
CA GLN A 255 31.83 20.71 -43.63
C GLN A 255 31.31 20.30 -42.24
N ARG A 256 31.82 20.91 -41.16
CA ARG A 256 31.29 20.71 -39.80
C ARG A 256 29.80 21.06 -39.69
N ALA A 257 29.33 22.12 -40.35
CA ALA A 257 27.93 22.50 -40.39
C ALA A 257 27.05 21.45 -41.10
N LYS A 258 27.50 20.91 -42.24
CA LYS A 258 26.83 19.79 -42.93
C LYS A 258 26.80 18.53 -42.07
N ASP A 259 27.88 18.20 -41.37
CA ASP A 259 27.95 17.03 -40.49
C ASP A 259 27.05 17.19 -39.25
N PHE A 260 26.88 18.41 -38.71
CA PHE A 260 25.88 18.70 -37.70
C PHE A 260 24.45 18.46 -38.22
N VAL A 261 24.09 19.02 -39.38
CA VAL A 261 22.76 18.82 -39.99
C VAL A 261 22.49 17.33 -40.27
N TYR A 262 23.48 16.61 -40.81
CA TYR A 262 23.44 15.15 -40.99
C TYR A 262 23.17 14.42 -39.67
N ASN A 263 23.85 14.79 -38.58
CA ASN A 263 23.70 14.15 -37.27
C ASN A 263 22.34 14.47 -36.61
N VAL A 264 21.79 15.68 -36.78
CA VAL A 264 20.42 15.98 -36.33
C VAL A 264 19.42 15.13 -37.10
N MET A 265 19.48 15.15 -38.44
CA MET A 265 18.56 14.39 -39.29
C MET A 265 18.60 12.89 -39.01
N PHE A 266 19.81 12.31 -38.94
CA PHE A 266 19.99 10.88 -38.64
C PHE A 266 19.40 10.50 -37.27
N ASN A 267 19.68 11.26 -36.21
CA ASN A 267 19.14 10.96 -34.88
C ASN A 267 17.62 11.16 -34.79
N VAL A 268 17.08 12.24 -35.37
CA VAL A 268 15.64 12.52 -35.31
C VAL A 268 14.85 11.48 -36.11
N TRP A 269 15.31 11.02 -37.29
CA TRP A 269 14.65 9.91 -38.00
C TRP A 269 14.63 8.58 -37.22
N ASN A 270 15.58 8.35 -36.30
CA ASN A 270 15.55 7.18 -35.43
C ASN A 270 14.52 7.31 -34.27
N THR A 271 13.80 8.43 -34.17
CA THR A 271 12.91 8.77 -33.02
C THR A 271 11.59 9.45 -33.40
N CYS A 272 11.45 9.97 -34.62
CA CYS A 272 10.25 10.64 -35.12
C CYS A 272 9.92 10.09 -36.52
N PHE A 273 8.83 9.33 -36.61
CA PHE A 273 8.47 8.61 -37.83
C PHE A 273 7.82 9.50 -38.90
N ASP A 274 7.13 10.56 -38.48
CA ASP A 274 6.51 11.58 -39.34
C ASP A 274 7.29 12.92 -39.36
N CYS A 275 8.63 12.84 -39.31
CA CYS A 275 9.53 13.99 -39.45
C CYS A 275 10.10 14.11 -40.86
N ASN A 276 9.74 15.19 -41.57
CA ASN A 276 10.29 15.55 -42.88
C ASN A 276 11.28 16.73 -42.77
N PHE A 277 12.35 16.68 -43.56
CA PHE A 277 13.42 17.67 -43.56
C PHE A 277 13.54 18.43 -44.88
N ALA A 278 13.90 19.70 -44.77
CA ALA A 278 14.36 20.53 -45.87
C ALA A 278 15.67 21.24 -45.51
N ILE A 279 16.47 21.61 -46.52
CA ILE A 279 17.72 22.35 -46.35
C ILE A 279 17.78 23.41 -47.44
N VAL A 280 17.87 24.67 -47.01
CA VAL A 280 18.08 25.84 -47.86
C VAL A 280 19.44 26.42 -47.53
N GLN A 281 20.39 26.36 -48.47
CA GLN A 281 21.67 27.03 -48.32
C GLN A 281 21.57 28.46 -48.86
N TYR A 282 22.26 29.41 -48.24
CA TYR A 282 22.41 30.77 -48.77
C TYR A 282 23.86 31.22 -48.89
N GLY A 283 24.09 32.16 -49.81
CA GLY A 283 25.38 32.75 -50.15
C GLY A 283 25.18 33.90 -51.14
N SER A 284 26.00 33.93 -52.20
CA SER A 284 25.75 34.70 -53.43
C SER A 284 24.35 34.50 -54.04
N MET A 285 23.77 33.31 -53.83
CA MET A 285 22.40 32.93 -54.20
C MET A 285 21.78 32.08 -53.07
N ILE A 286 20.48 31.84 -53.13
CA ILE A 286 19.77 30.90 -52.27
C ILE A 286 19.49 29.63 -53.08
N ARG A 287 19.66 28.44 -52.46
CA ARG A 287 19.44 27.16 -53.12
C ARG A 287 18.79 26.16 -52.15
N THR A 288 17.63 25.62 -52.54
CA THR A 288 17.08 24.41 -51.92
C THR A 288 17.99 23.23 -52.24
N GLU A 289 18.77 22.78 -51.26
CA GLU A 289 19.58 21.55 -51.36
C GLU A 289 18.71 20.30 -51.14
N LEU A 290 17.68 20.45 -50.30
CA LEU A 290 16.77 19.38 -49.89
C LEU A 290 15.35 19.93 -49.76
N SER A 291 14.39 19.29 -50.45
CA SER A 291 12.95 19.57 -50.37
C SER A 291 12.25 18.58 -49.43
N LEU A 292 11.06 18.92 -48.93
CA LEU A 292 10.24 17.99 -48.13
C LEU A 292 9.89 16.71 -48.91
N LEU A 293 9.85 16.77 -50.25
CA LEU A 293 9.66 15.61 -51.13
C LEU A 293 10.88 14.65 -51.22
N ASP A 294 12.07 15.05 -50.75
CA ASP A 294 13.28 14.19 -50.80
C ASP A 294 13.34 13.16 -49.64
N ASN A 295 12.37 13.12 -48.72
CA ASN A 295 12.45 12.37 -47.46
C ASN A 295 12.10 10.88 -47.56
N GLU A 296 11.53 10.40 -48.67
CA GLU A 296 11.11 8.99 -48.89
C GLU A 296 12.19 7.92 -48.59
N ASN A 297 13.47 8.28 -48.64
CA ASN A 297 14.57 7.35 -48.40
C ASN A 297 15.72 8.06 -47.69
N GLY A 298 15.64 8.12 -46.35
CA GLY A 298 16.63 8.78 -45.49
C GLY A 298 18.09 8.44 -45.80
N THR A 299 18.43 7.24 -46.31
CA THR A 299 19.82 6.92 -46.69
C THR A 299 20.30 7.68 -47.95
N LYS A 300 19.42 7.82 -48.95
CA LYS A 300 19.65 8.66 -50.14
C LYS A 300 19.70 10.14 -49.74
N THR A 301 18.84 10.53 -48.81
CA THR A 301 18.68 11.90 -48.31
C THR A 301 19.91 12.36 -47.51
N LEU A 302 20.37 11.55 -46.54
CA LEU A 302 21.60 11.78 -45.76
C LEU A 302 22.86 11.88 -46.63
N ARG A 303 22.94 11.10 -47.72
CA ARG A 303 24.02 11.23 -48.70
C ARG A 303 23.97 12.59 -49.42
N LYS A 304 22.78 13.05 -49.80
CA LYS A 304 22.55 14.38 -50.42
C LYS A 304 23.11 15.49 -49.52
N VAL A 305 22.89 15.43 -48.20
CA VAL A 305 23.42 16.40 -47.22
C VAL A 305 24.95 16.52 -47.29
N LYS A 306 25.68 15.39 -47.32
CA LYS A 306 27.15 15.40 -47.37
C LYS A 306 27.70 15.94 -48.69
N GLU A 307 26.97 15.74 -49.78
CA GLU A 307 27.34 16.20 -51.13
C GLU A 307 27.11 17.70 -51.37
N ILE A 308 26.45 18.43 -50.47
CA ILE A 308 26.23 19.88 -50.57
C ILE A 308 27.56 20.65 -50.73
N GLN A 309 27.57 21.59 -51.68
CA GLN A 309 28.72 22.44 -52.04
C GLN A 309 28.48 23.89 -51.62
N GLN A 310 29.48 24.51 -50.98
CA GLN A 310 29.40 25.89 -50.47
C GLN A 310 29.21 26.93 -51.61
N ILE A 311 28.32 27.90 -51.40
CA ILE A 311 27.93 28.92 -52.39
C ILE A 311 28.81 30.19 -52.32
N TYR A 312 29.46 30.44 -51.17
CA TYR A 312 30.32 31.56 -50.83
C TYR A 312 29.67 32.96 -50.98
N ASN A 313 30.46 34.01 -50.71
CA ASN A 313 30.11 35.43 -50.86
C ASN A 313 29.14 36.00 -49.80
N LEU A 314 27.91 36.37 -50.17
CA LEU A 314 27.00 37.21 -49.37
C LEU A 314 26.25 36.44 -48.27
N THR A 315 25.76 37.15 -47.25
CA THR A 315 25.07 36.59 -46.07
C THR A 315 23.59 36.97 -46.11
N LYS A 316 22.82 36.30 -46.98
CA LYS A 316 21.39 36.58 -47.28
C LYS A 316 20.39 35.83 -46.39
N THR A 317 20.50 35.99 -45.08
CA THR A 317 19.71 35.23 -44.08
C THR A 317 18.20 35.55 -44.11
N ALA A 318 17.80 36.80 -44.31
CA ALA A 318 16.39 37.20 -44.34
C ALA A 318 15.69 36.68 -45.60
N SER A 319 16.32 36.84 -46.77
CA SER A 319 15.84 36.25 -48.02
C SER A 319 15.78 34.72 -47.95
N ALA A 320 16.70 34.07 -47.24
CA ALA A 320 16.68 32.60 -47.08
C ALA A 320 15.53 32.12 -46.17
N ILE A 321 15.18 32.88 -45.13
CA ILE A 321 13.99 32.60 -44.30
C ILE A 321 12.71 32.83 -45.11
N HIS A 322 12.64 33.88 -45.93
CA HIS A 322 11.52 34.10 -46.86
C HIS A 322 11.36 32.91 -47.81
N HIS A 323 12.44 32.43 -48.43
CA HIS A 323 12.44 31.26 -49.32
C HIS A 323 11.91 29.99 -48.63
N VAL A 324 12.16 29.81 -47.33
CA VAL A 324 11.52 28.71 -46.57
C VAL A 324 10.01 28.90 -46.46
N LEU A 325 9.53 30.12 -46.21
CA LEU A 325 8.09 30.41 -46.13
C LEU A 325 7.36 30.34 -47.47
N THR A 326 8.01 30.70 -48.58
CA THR A 326 7.37 30.79 -49.90
C THR A 326 7.61 29.61 -50.82
N ASP A 327 8.67 28.83 -50.60
CA ASP A 327 9.11 27.78 -51.53
C ASP A 327 9.34 26.42 -50.85
N ILE A 328 9.34 26.33 -49.51
CA ILE A 328 9.46 25.06 -48.77
C ILE A 328 8.16 24.70 -48.06
N PHE A 329 7.61 25.57 -47.21
CA PHE A 329 6.37 25.32 -46.48
C PHE A 329 5.10 25.55 -47.32
N ILE A 330 5.11 25.08 -48.57
CA ILE A 330 3.97 25.13 -49.50
C ILE A 330 3.53 23.71 -49.94
N PRO A 331 2.22 23.44 -50.15
CA PRO A 331 1.74 22.11 -50.53
C PRO A 331 2.38 21.56 -51.81
N GLU A 332 2.68 22.43 -52.76
CA GLU A 332 3.31 22.08 -54.05
C GLU A 332 4.70 21.44 -53.89
N ASN A 333 5.41 21.73 -52.79
CA ASN A 333 6.71 21.18 -52.44
C ASN A 333 6.67 20.23 -51.23
N GLY A 334 5.48 19.69 -50.89
CA GLY A 334 5.32 18.60 -49.93
C GLY A 334 5.02 19.00 -48.48
N SER A 335 4.72 20.27 -48.21
CA SER A 335 4.26 20.74 -46.90
C SER A 335 2.80 20.38 -46.66
N LYS A 336 2.50 19.67 -45.57
CA LYS A 336 1.12 19.44 -45.10
C LYS A 336 0.61 20.73 -44.45
N ILE A 337 -0.70 20.99 -44.44
CA ILE A 337 -1.22 22.25 -43.87
C ILE A 337 -1.09 22.28 -42.33
N ASP A 338 -1.55 21.23 -41.63
CA ASP A 338 -1.62 21.18 -40.16
C ASP A 338 -0.33 20.70 -39.45
N SER A 339 0.72 20.35 -40.22
CA SER A 339 2.00 19.87 -39.66
C SER A 339 2.74 20.95 -38.86
N LYS A 340 3.45 20.51 -37.82
CA LYS A 340 4.28 21.34 -36.93
C LYS A 340 5.52 21.84 -37.69
N LYS A 341 5.60 23.14 -38.00
CA LYS A 341 6.66 23.73 -38.84
C LYS A 341 7.77 24.37 -38.01
N ILE A 342 9.02 24.04 -38.33
CA ILE A 342 10.22 24.43 -37.57
C ILE A 342 11.31 24.94 -38.51
N ILE A 343 11.86 26.13 -38.22
CA ILE A 343 13.05 26.68 -38.89
C ILE A 343 14.24 26.62 -37.93
N ILE A 344 15.39 26.17 -38.42
CA ILE A 344 16.66 26.14 -37.69
C ILE A 344 17.73 26.87 -38.51
N VAL A 345 18.11 28.08 -38.08
CA VAL A 345 19.10 28.91 -38.77
C VAL A 345 20.50 28.69 -38.19
N LEU A 346 21.49 28.41 -39.03
CA LEU A 346 22.92 28.31 -38.64
C LEU A 346 23.72 29.39 -39.38
N SER A 347 24.41 30.28 -38.65
CA SER A 347 25.27 31.33 -39.23
C SER A 347 26.41 31.76 -38.29
N ASP A 348 27.51 32.27 -38.87
CA ASP A 348 28.64 32.86 -38.15
C ASP A 348 28.64 34.41 -38.15
N GLY A 349 27.67 35.03 -38.81
CA GLY A 349 27.79 36.37 -39.36
C GLY A 349 26.75 37.40 -38.91
N VAL A 350 26.84 38.56 -39.56
CA VAL A 350 25.84 39.63 -39.58
C VAL A 350 25.22 39.61 -40.98
N ILE A 351 23.92 39.86 -41.11
CA ILE A 351 23.25 39.93 -42.41
C ILE A 351 23.94 40.98 -43.31
N LEU A 352 24.39 40.55 -44.49
CA LEU A 352 25.28 41.34 -45.36
C LEU A 352 24.99 41.08 -46.84
N GLY A 353 24.55 42.13 -47.54
CA GLY A 353 24.17 42.05 -48.96
C GLY A 353 22.84 41.33 -49.20
N ASP A 354 21.99 41.22 -48.18
CA ASP A 354 20.60 40.81 -48.33
C ASP A 354 19.75 41.97 -48.88
N ASP A 355 18.80 41.65 -49.75
CA ASP A 355 17.86 42.60 -50.36
C ASP A 355 16.56 42.72 -49.54
N MET A 356 16.32 41.80 -48.60
CA MET A 356 15.16 41.80 -47.71
C MET A 356 15.51 42.24 -46.29
N ASN A 357 14.53 42.85 -45.62
CA ASN A 357 14.61 43.21 -44.21
C ASN A 357 14.13 42.03 -43.34
N LEU A 358 14.93 41.65 -42.35
CA LEU A 358 14.64 40.56 -41.43
C LEU A 358 13.30 40.76 -40.70
N THR A 359 13.05 41.96 -40.16
CA THR A 359 11.84 42.25 -39.38
C THR A 359 10.57 42.14 -40.24
N ASP A 360 10.64 42.49 -41.53
CA ASP A 360 9.50 42.38 -42.45
C ASP A 360 9.18 40.90 -42.77
N VAL A 361 10.21 40.06 -42.97
CA VAL A 361 10.07 38.61 -43.19
C VAL A 361 9.50 37.90 -41.95
N LEU A 362 9.96 38.26 -40.74
CA LEU A 362 9.47 37.70 -39.48
C LEU A 362 8.00 38.06 -39.19
N ASN A 363 7.48 39.14 -39.77
CA ASN A 363 6.08 39.56 -39.65
C ASN A 363 5.16 39.03 -40.79
N MET A 364 5.67 38.21 -41.72
CA MET A 364 4.85 37.62 -42.78
C MET A 364 3.74 36.71 -42.23
N PRO A 365 2.53 36.69 -42.81
CA PRO A 365 1.44 35.80 -42.37
C PRO A 365 1.83 34.31 -42.33
N GLN A 366 2.69 33.87 -43.26
CA GLN A 366 3.23 32.51 -43.36
C GLN A 366 4.12 32.13 -42.16
N MET A 367 4.67 33.08 -41.42
CA MET A 367 5.47 32.82 -40.22
C MET A 367 4.60 32.42 -39.00
N LYS A 368 3.28 32.62 -39.08
CA LYS A 368 2.36 32.30 -37.99
C LYS A 368 2.30 30.79 -37.74
N GLY A 369 2.73 30.38 -36.54
CA GLY A 369 2.79 28.97 -36.13
C GLY A 369 4.14 28.29 -36.40
N VAL A 370 5.07 28.96 -37.08
CA VAL A 370 6.41 28.46 -37.34
C VAL A 370 7.31 28.69 -36.12
N THR A 371 7.78 27.59 -35.52
CA THR A 371 8.80 27.63 -34.46
C THR A 371 10.15 27.98 -35.05
N ARG A 372 10.92 28.86 -34.40
CA ARG A 372 12.22 29.33 -34.89
C ARG A 372 13.33 29.10 -33.86
N TYR A 373 14.37 28.39 -34.29
CA TYR A 373 15.64 28.24 -33.61
C TYR A 373 16.75 28.98 -34.38
N SER A 374 17.72 29.55 -33.66
CA SER A 374 18.92 30.13 -34.26
C SER A 374 20.17 29.63 -33.54
N ILE A 375 21.24 29.37 -34.30
CA ILE A 375 22.50 28.82 -33.84
C ILE A 375 23.61 29.72 -34.38
N GLY A 376 24.08 30.60 -33.51
CA GLY A 376 25.20 31.49 -33.78
C GLY A 376 26.53 30.77 -33.53
N VAL A 377 27.47 30.87 -34.47
CA VAL A 377 28.73 30.12 -34.41
C VAL A 377 29.96 31.04 -34.52
N GLY A 378 30.92 30.86 -33.62
CA GLY A 378 32.24 31.48 -33.71
C GLY A 378 32.34 32.94 -33.27
N ASP A 379 33.57 33.46 -33.33
CA ASP A 379 33.89 34.84 -32.93
C ASP A 379 33.11 35.90 -33.71
N GLY A 380 32.65 35.58 -34.92
CA GLY A 380 31.82 36.45 -35.74
C GLY A 380 30.48 36.83 -35.09
N ILE A 381 29.90 35.93 -34.28
CA ILE A 381 28.74 36.20 -33.43
C ILE A 381 29.20 36.75 -32.07
N LEU A 382 30.12 36.07 -31.39
CA LEU A 382 30.53 36.38 -30.01
C LEU A 382 31.09 37.80 -29.83
N THR A 383 31.70 38.38 -30.86
CA THR A 383 32.30 39.73 -30.80
C THR A 383 31.43 40.87 -31.36
N LYS A 384 30.29 40.56 -32.00
CA LYS A 384 29.46 41.55 -32.72
C LYS A 384 28.04 41.64 -32.15
N PRO A 385 27.70 42.70 -31.36
CA PRO A 385 26.37 42.86 -30.79
C PRO A 385 25.21 42.80 -31.81
N LYS A 386 25.42 43.32 -33.04
CA LYS A 386 24.42 43.26 -34.12
C LYS A 386 24.07 41.83 -34.55
N ALA A 387 25.07 40.92 -34.59
CA ALA A 387 24.86 39.52 -34.95
C ALA A 387 24.04 38.78 -33.87
N ILE A 388 24.36 39.02 -32.60
CA ILE A 388 23.59 38.49 -31.47
C ILE A 388 22.15 39.01 -31.51
N GLN A 389 21.95 40.30 -31.81
CA GLN A 389 20.61 40.89 -31.93
C GLN A 389 19.81 40.24 -33.08
N GLU A 390 20.39 40.10 -34.27
CA GLU A 390 19.75 39.47 -35.43
C GLU A 390 19.36 38.01 -35.14
N MET A 391 20.25 37.23 -34.52
CA MET A 391 19.96 35.84 -34.14
C MET A 391 18.92 35.72 -33.02
N MET A 392 18.87 36.68 -32.09
CA MET A 392 17.83 36.75 -31.05
C MET A 392 16.48 37.26 -31.57
N GLU A 393 16.45 37.98 -32.70
CA GLU A 393 15.21 38.38 -33.39
C GLU A 393 14.63 37.22 -34.22
N ILE A 394 15.51 36.41 -34.83
CA ILE A 394 15.12 35.18 -35.56
C ILE A 394 14.46 34.17 -34.63
N ALA A 395 15.09 33.81 -33.50
CA ALA A 395 14.60 32.74 -32.64
C ALA A 395 13.38 33.13 -31.78
N ASP A 396 12.56 32.15 -31.41
CA ASP A 396 11.62 32.34 -30.31
C ASP A 396 12.36 32.47 -28.96
N ARG A 397 11.66 32.99 -27.95
CA ARG A 397 12.20 33.22 -26.60
C ARG A 397 12.78 31.93 -26.01
N GLY A 398 14.11 31.91 -25.84
CA GLY A 398 14.85 30.77 -25.30
C GLY A 398 15.36 29.75 -26.34
N LYS A 399 15.20 30.03 -27.64
CA LYS A 399 15.60 29.14 -28.75
C LYS A 399 16.83 29.61 -29.56
N PHE A 400 17.59 30.57 -29.01
CA PHE A 400 18.89 30.99 -29.53
C PHE A 400 20.02 30.26 -28.80
N PHE A 401 20.88 29.58 -29.57
CA PHE A 401 22.10 28.95 -29.10
C PHE A 401 23.33 29.69 -29.66
N ASN A 402 24.40 29.78 -28.88
CA ASN A 402 25.65 30.41 -29.29
C ASN A 402 26.83 29.50 -28.92
N VAL A 403 27.66 29.15 -29.89
CA VAL A 403 28.80 28.22 -29.73
C VAL A 403 30.10 28.83 -30.24
N SER A 404 31.22 28.52 -29.59
CA SER A 404 32.51 29.17 -29.83
C SER A 404 33.18 28.82 -31.17
N ASN A 405 32.73 27.76 -31.84
CA ASN A 405 33.14 27.36 -33.20
C ASN A 405 32.24 26.19 -33.67
N TYR A 406 32.39 25.77 -34.93
CA TYR A 406 31.59 24.68 -35.51
C TYR A 406 31.89 23.29 -34.93
N ALA A 407 32.96 23.10 -34.12
CA ALA A 407 33.19 21.82 -33.43
C ALA A 407 32.34 21.71 -32.14
N ALA A 408 32.10 22.82 -31.45
CA ALA A 408 31.20 22.90 -30.29
C ALA A 408 29.70 22.75 -30.66
N LEU A 409 29.35 22.63 -31.94
CA LEU A 409 28.01 22.25 -32.38
C LEU A 409 27.58 20.85 -31.85
N ALA A 410 28.54 19.97 -31.56
CA ALA A 410 28.26 18.68 -30.92
C ALA A 410 27.67 18.82 -29.51
N ASP A 411 28.03 19.89 -28.77
CA ASP A 411 27.61 20.09 -27.38
C ASP A 411 26.14 20.53 -27.27
N ILE A 412 25.65 21.31 -28.25
CA ILE A 412 24.24 21.71 -28.33
C ILE A 412 23.33 20.69 -29.02
N LEU A 413 23.91 19.68 -29.67
CA LEU A 413 23.19 18.66 -30.45
C LEU A 413 22.11 17.96 -29.62
N SER A 414 22.45 17.59 -28.38
CA SER A 414 21.55 16.94 -27.42
C SER A 414 20.42 17.87 -26.98
N SER A 415 20.73 19.13 -26.63
CA SER A 415 19.74 20.12 -26.22
C SER A 415 18.77 20.48 -27.35
N LEU A 416 19.24 20.50 -28.61
CA LEU A 416 18.39 20.76 -29.76
C LEU A 416 17.49 19.55 -30.05
N GLN A 417 18.04 18.33 -30.07
CA GLN A 417 17.27 17.08 -30.26
C GLN A 417 16.17 16.92 -29.20
N GLN A 418 16.50 17.17 -27.93
CA GLN A 418 15.55 17.19 -26.83
C GLN A 418 14.41 18.21 -27.03
N SER A 419 14.66 19.32 -27.73
CA SER A 419 13.67 20.36 -28.02
C SER A 419 12.87 20.15 -29.32
N LEU A 420 13.16 19.07 -30.05
CA LEU A 420 12.50 18.69 -31.32
C LEU A 420 11.69 17.40 -31.20
N ILE A 421 12.15 16.44 -30.39
CA ILE A 421 11.51 15.14 -30.16
C ILE A 421 10.68 15.24 -28.88
N GLY A 422 9.35 15.14 -28.97
CA GLY A 422 8.49 15.48 -27.83
C GLY A 422 7.02 15.10 -27.94
N ILE A 423 6.73 13.83 -28.23
CA ILE A 423 5.49 13.11 -27.91
C ILE A 423 5.84 11.61 -27.79
N GLU A 424 5.16 10.92 -26.87
CA GLU A 424 5.18 9.47 -26.57
C GLU A 424 6.48 8.64 -26.71
N GLY A 425 6.95 8.12 -25.56
CA GLY A 425 7.65 6.84 -25.45
C GLY A 425 9.10 6.75 -25.93
N THR A 426 9.52 7.56 -26.91
CA THR A 426 10.88 7.52 -27.46
C THR A 426 11.90 8.13 -26.47
N GLN A 427 12.96 7.39 -26.16
CA GLN A 427 13.73 7.61 -24.92
C GLN A 427 14.61 8.88 -24.87
N GLN A 428 14.65 9.72 -25.92
CA GLN A 428 15.62 10.82 -26.04
C GLN A 428 15.02 12.20 -26.39
N GLY A 429 13.70 12.37 -26.26
CA GLY A 429 13.10 13.70 -26.15
C GLY A 429 13.37 14.38 -24.80
N ALA A 430 13.11 15.69 -24.71
CA ALA A 430 12.98 16.34 -23.39
C ALA A 430 11.73 15.79 -22.69
N GLY A 431 11.93 14.96 -21.66
CA GLY A 431 10.83 14.49 -20.83
C GLY A 431 10.03 15.64 -20.20
N PHE A 432 8.74 15.42 -19.96
CA PHE A 432 7.88 16.38 -19.27
C PHE A 432 8.43 16.64 -17.87
N GLN A 433 9.07 17.80 -17.65
CA GLN A 433 9.73 18.11 -16.38
C GLN A 433 8.70 18.46 -15.31
N PHE A 434 7.89 19.50 -15.56
CA PHE A 434 6.85 19.96 -14.63
C PHE A 434 5.53 20.39 -15.27
N GLN A 435 5.43 20.37 -16.60
CA GLN A 435 4.24 20.74 -17.38
C GLN A 435 3.00 19.93 -16.96
N LEU A 436 3.21 18.64 -16.70
CA LEU A 436 2.22 17.67 -16.24
C LEU A 436 2.47 17.24 -14.78
N ALA A 437 3.16 18.05 -13.96
CA ALA A 437 3.61 17.62 -12.63
C ALA A 437 2.48 17.20 -11.68
N GLU A 438 1.26 17.73 -11.87
CA GLU A 438 0.13 17.54 -10.95
C GLU A 438 0.48 17.90 -9.48
N ALA A 439 1.36 18.89 -9.26
CA ALA A 439 1.86 19.23 -7.93
C ALA A 439 0.71 19.59 -6.96
N GLY A 440 0.54 18.77 -5.92
CA GLY A 440 -0.65 18.75 -5.04
C GLY A 440 -1.60 17.58 -5.31
N PHE A 441 -1.15 16.51 -5.98
CA PHE A 441 -1.91 15.26 -6.18
C PHE A 441 -2.25 14.61 -4.85
N SER A 442 -1.26 14.58 -3.95
CA SER A 442 -1.40 14.33 -2.52
C SER A 442 -0.82 15.53 -1.76
N SER A 443 -1.27 15.74 -0.52
CA SER A 443 -0.78 16.81 0.35
C SER A 443 -0.71 16.37 1.80
N HIS A 444 0.23 16.94 2.56
CA HIS A 444 0.38 16.70 4.00
C HIS A 444 0.82 17.98 4.71
N ILE A 445 0.22 18.29 5.87
CA ILE A 445 0.59 19.43 6.72
C ILE A 445 1.41 18.89 7.89
N MET A 446 2.58 19.48 8.14
CA MET A 446 3.47 19.07 9.22
C MET A 446 3.32 19.98 10.45
N GLN A 447 3.67 19.47 11.63
CA GLN A 447 3.49 20.17 12.93
C GLN A 447 4.19 21.54 13.01
N ASP A 448 5.21 21.79 12.19
CA ASP A 448 5.93 23.06 12.08
C ASP A 448 5.29 24.05 11.09
N ASN A 449 4.06 23.77 10.61
CA ASN A 449 3.35 24.47 9.54
C ASN A 449 4.08 24.49 8.19
N SER A 450 4.98 23.53 7.93
CA SER A 450 5.50 23.25 6.60
C SER A 450 4.64 22.21 5.86
N TYR A 451 4.74 22.17 4.54
CA TYR A 451 3.84 21.41 3.66
C TYR A 451 4.60 20.45 2.74
N LEU A 452 4.04 19.27 2.50
CA LEU A 452 4.41 18.39 1.39
C LEU A 452 3.32 18.41 0.32
N PHE A 453 3.71 18.52 -0.95
CA PHE A 453 2.83 18.36 -2.11
C PHE A 453 3.42 17.32 -3.06
N GLY A 454 2.72 16.20 -3.24
CA GLY A 454 3.10 15.16 -4.20
C GLY A 454 2.87 15.62 -5.65
N ALA A 455 3.81 15.29 -6.53
CA ALA A 455 3.86 15.73 -7.93
C ALA A 455 4.11 14.54 -8.87
N VAL A 456 3.09 13.69 -9.01
CA VAL A 456 3.17 12.36 -9.67
C VAL A 456 3.65 12.38 -11.11
N GLY A 457 3.35 13.43 -11.87
CA GLY A 457 3.68 13.52 -13.30
C GLY A 457 5.03 14.18 -13.61
N ALA A 458 5.77 14.62 -12.58
CA ALA A 458 7.07 15.27 -12.79
C ALA A 458 8.11 14.31 -13.38
N TYR A 459 8.95 14.82 -14.28
CA TYR A 459 10.00 14.08 -15.00
C TYR A 459 9.51 12.76 -15.62
N ASP A 460 8.62 12.83 -16.62
CA ASP A 460 7.98 11.68 -17.26
C ASP A 460 7.35 10.70 -16.25
N TRP A 461 6.53 11.23 -15.36
CA TRP A 461 5.86 10.45 -14.31
C TRP A 461 6.82 9.64 -13.40
N SER A 462 8.11 9.95 -13.37
CA SER A 462 9.02 9.49 -12.30
C SER A 462 8.48 9.97 -10.96
N GLY A 463 8.04 11.23 -10.93
CA GLY A 463 7.39 11.89 -9.82
C GLY A 463 8.36 12.58 -8.86
N GLY A 464 7.80 13.10 -7.76
CA GLY A 464 8.54 13.76 -6.69
C GLY A 464 7.63 14.46 -5.70
N VAL A 465 8.23 15.19 -4.76
CA VAL A 465 7.52 15.93 -3.70
C VAL A 465 8.08 17.34 -3.59
N PHE A 466 7.22 18.35 -3.59
CA PHE A 466 7.59 19.70 -3.16
C PHE A 466 7.45 19.81 -1.64
N LEU A 467 8.56 20.14 -0.98
CA LEU A 467 8.60 20.58 0.42
C LEU A 467 8.59 22.11 0.45
N GLN A 468 7.58 22.69 1.08
CA GLN A 468 7.48 24.15 1.31
C GLN A 468 7.57 24.45 2.81
N SER A 469 8.53 25.27 3.23
CA SER A 469 8.69 25.77 4.60
C SER A 469 8.86 27.29 4.56
N GLY A 470 7.82 28.02 4.97
CA GLY A 470 7.68 29.45 4.68
C GLY A 470 7.73 29.73 3.18
N ASP A 471 8.57 30.68 2.77
CA ASP A 471 8.88 30.98 1.36
C ASP A 471 9.90 30.01 0.74
N THR A 472 10.50 29.11 1.52
CA THR A 472 11.54 28.19 1.04
C THR A 472 10.91 26.96 0.40
N VAL A 473 11.31 26.67 -0.84
CA VAL A 473 10.79 25.56 -1.64
C VAL A 473 11.91 24.61 -2.02
N LYS A 474 11.71 23.31 -1.83
CA LYS A 474 12.63 22.24 -2.26
C LYS A 474 11.85 21.17 -3.01
N PHE A 475 12.45 20.60 -4.04
CA PHE A 475 11.90 19.43 -4.74
C PHE A 475 12.71 18.19 -4.34
N LEU A 476 12.02 17.11 -3.97
CA LEU A 476 12.60 15.84 -3.52
C LEU A 476 12.20 14.76 -4.54
N ASN A 477 13.18 14.11 -5.16
CA ASN A 477 12.99 13.04 -6.14
C ASN A 477 14.02 11.93 -5.97
N ASP A 478 13.89 10.84 -6.74
CA ASP A 478 14.89 9.78 -6.77
C ASP A 478 16.19 10.29 -7.40
N SER A 479 16.17 10.63 -8.68
CA SER A 479 17.18 11.45 -9.35
C SER A 479 16.64 11.92 -10.70
N ASN A 480 17.38 12.81 -11.38
CA ASN A 480 17.01 13.24 -12.75
C ASN A 480 17.04 12.09 -13.77
N ASN A 481 17.69 10.96 -13.44
CA ASN A 481 17.71 9.72 -14.24
C ASN A 481 17.00 8.56 -13.48
N GLY A 482 16.05 8.87 -12.60
CA GLY A 482 15.24 7.87 -11.90
C GLY A 482 14.33 7.07 -12.85
N PRO A 483 13.77 5.93 -12.40
CA PRO A 483 12.86 5.14 -13.22
C PRO A 483 11.56 5.91 -13.51
N LYS A 484 11.34 6.21 -14.78
CA LYS A 484 10.13 6.86 -15.32
C LYS A 484 8.86 6.08 -14.98
N PHE A 485 7.72 6.77 -14.97
CA PHE A 485 6.40 6.20 -14.66
C PHE A 485 6.25 5.53 -13.28
N SER A 486 7.11 5.86 -12.31
CA SER A 486 7.06 5.35 -10.93
C SER A 486 5.95 5.96 -10.05
N TYR A 487 5.42 7.13 -10.43
CA TYR A 487 4.40 7.90 -9.70
C TYR A 487 4.83 8.31 -8.27
N LEU A 488 6.09 8.71 -8.06
CA LEU A 488 6.52 9.27 -6.77
C LEU A 488 5.70 10.54 -6.44
N GLY A 489 5.21 10.66 -5.21
CA GLY A 489 4.25 11.71 -4.84
C GLY A 489 2.78 11.28 -4.95
N TYR A 490 2.50 10.00 -5.22
CA TYR A 490 1.11 9.49 -5.22
C TYR A 490 0.49 9.60 -3.83
N SER A 491 1.29 9.34 -2.80
CA SER A 491 0.99 9.56 -1.38
C SER A 491 2.15 10.33 -0.75
N VAL A 492 1.88 11.12 0.29
CA VAL A 492 2.90 11.81 1.10
C VAL A 492 2.52 11.76 2.58
N THR A 493 3.53 11.64 3.44
CA THR A 493 3.40 11.80 4.90
C THR A 493 4.76 12.19 5.48
N SER A 494 4.87 12.35 6.80
CA SER A 494 6.15 12.59 7.47
C SER A 494 6.22 11.82 8.78
N ALA A 495 7.45 11.50 9.20
CA ALA A 495 7.73 10.89 10.49
C ALA A 495 8.63 11.83 11.32
N LYS A 496 8.15 12.29 12.47
CA LYS A 496 8.91 13.11 13.41
C LYS A 496 9.70 12.15 14.32
N VAL A 497 11.02 12.24 14.30
CA VAL A 497 11.90 11.24 14.94
C VAL A 497 12.52 11.75 16.24
N LYS A 498 12.73 13.06 16.29
CA LYS A 498 13.23 13.84 17.44
C LYS A 498 12.98 15.33 17.12
N PRO A 499 13.02 16.26 18.08
CA PRO A 499 12.62 17.66 17.85
C PRO A 499 13.37 18.39 16.73
N SER A 500 14.57 17.92 16.36
CA SER A 500 15.41 18.47 15.30
C SER A 500 15.44 17.64 14.01
N LYS A 501 14.64 16.56 13.89
CA LYS A 501 14.65 15.67 12.71
C LYS A 501 13.26 15.12 12.37
N THR A 502 12.83 15.45 11.16
CA THR A 502 11.66 14.89 10.48
C THR A 502 12.13 14.19 9.22
N LEU A 503 11.59 13.00 8.94
CA LEU A 503 11.74 12.29 7.68
C LEU A 503 10.54 12.63 6.79
N TYR A 504 10.79 12.94 5.51
CA TYR A 504 9.73 13.15 4.53
C TYR A 504 9.52 11.86 3.75
N ILE A 505 8.27 11.40 3.65
CA ILE A 505 7.94 10.04 3.18
C ILE A 505 6.95 10.15 2.02
N SER A 506 7.16 9.38 0.95
CA SER A 506 6.25 9.38 -0.20
C SER A 506 6.20 8.06 -0.95
N GLY A 507 4.99 7.66 -1.34
CA GLY A 507 4.76 6.48 -2.16
C GLY A 507 5.00 6.73 -3.64
N ALA A 508 5.54 5.70 -4.28
CA ALA A 508 5.72 5.55 -5.72
C ALA A 508 5.15 4.18 -6.13
N PRO A 509 3.81 4.01 -6.20
CA PRO A 509 3.18 2.69 -6.28
C PRO A 509 3.37 1.96 -7.62
N ARG A 510 4.00 2.61 -8.61
CA ARG A 510 4.44 1.98 -9.87
C ARG A 510 5.95 1.75 -9.95
N TYR A 511 6.73 2.19 -8.95
CA TYR A 511 8.18 2.02 -8.89
C TYR A 511 8.57 0.54 -9.07
N ASN A 512 9.44 0.26 -10.04
CA ASN A 512 9.87 -1.10 -10.41
C ASN A 512 8.70 -2.09 -10.65
N LEU A 513 7.52 -1.59 -11.03
CA LEU A 513 6.23 -2.29 -11.14
C LEU A 513 5.68 -2.95 -9.86
N THR A 514 6.50 -3.13 -8.81
CA THR A 514 6.09 -3.63 -7.49
C THR A 514 5.50 -2.54 -6.60
N GLY A 515 5.82 -1.29 -6.88
CA GLY A 515 5.65 -0.17 -5.96
C GLY A 515 6.81 -0.05 -4.97
N GLY A 516 6.90 1.13 -4.35
CA GLY A 516 7.91 1.48 -3.36
C GLY A 516 7.53 2.71 -2.56
N VAL A 517 8.22 2.93 -1.44
CA VAL A 517 8.09 4.10 -0.58
C VAL A 517 9.46 4.72 -0.39
N PHE A 518 9.59 5.99 -0.74
CA PHE A 518 10.80 6.78 -0.60
C PHE A 518 10.79 7.52 0.74
N ILE A 519 11.90 7.42 1.48
CA ILE A 519 12.12 8.14 2.73
C ILE A 519 13.32 9.06 2.55
N PHE A 520 13.11 10.37 2.72
CA PHE A 520 14.12 11.41 2.60
C PHE A 520 14.59 11.88 3.99
N ASN A 521 15.91 11.85 4.19
CA ASN A 521 16.63 12.27 5.39
C ASN A 521 17.60 13.42 5.02
N GLY A 522 17.06 14.62 4.80
CA GLY A 522 17.86 15.77 4.34
C GLY A 522 18.38 15.55 2.92
N SER A 523 19.69 15.28 2.77
CA SER A 523 20.33 14.91 1.49
C SER A 523 20.43 13.41 1.26
N GLU A 524 20.18 12.59 2.28
CA GLU A 524 20.13 11.13 2.16
C GLU A 524 18.71 10.66 1.82
N LYS A 525 18.61 9.45 1.28
CA LYS A 525 17.34 8.77 1.00
C LYS A 525 17.51 7.26 1.07
N TYR A 526 16.42 6.55 1.30
CA TYR A 526 16.32 5.10 1.05
C TYR A 526 14.89 4.74 0.61
N VAL A 527 14.73 3.52 0.09
CA VAL A 527 13.46 3.02 -0.45
C VAL A 527 13.07 1.74 0.26
N LEU A 528 11.83 1.65 0.71
CA LEU A 528 11.16 0.37 1.00
C LEU A 528 10.52 -0.10 -0.31
N GLN A 529 10.80 -1.31 -0.77
CA GLN A 529 10.26 -1.84 -2.02
C GLN A 529 9.16 -2.86 -1.76
N GLY A 530 8.13 -2.89 -2.60
CA GLY A 530 7.08 -3.92 -2.56
C GLY A 530 7.56 -5.28 -3.08
N ASP A 531 6.96 -6.37 -2.58
CA ASP A 531 7.37 -7.74 -2.92
C ASP A 531 6.78 -8.25 -4.25
N GLN A 532 5.69 -7.65 -4.73
CA GLN A 532 4.83 -8.22 -5.78
C GLN A 532 4.48 -7.19 -6.86
N VAL A 533 4.68 -7.58 -8.12
CA VAL A 533 4.31 -6.77 -9.29
C VAL A 533 2.82 -6.48 -9.29
N GLY A 534 2.44 -5.21 -9.50
CA GLY A 534 1.06 -4.77 -9.55
C GLY A 534 0.38 -4.60 -8.19
N SER A 535 1.02 -4.93 -7.06
CA SER A 535 0.38 -4.81 -5.73
C SER A 535 0.13 -3.37 -5.27
N TYR A 536 0.65 -2.39 -6.03
CA TYR A 536 0.49 -0.95 -5.81
C TYR A 536 1.04 -0.49 -4.45
N PHE A 537 2.10 -1.15 -3.96
CA PHE A 537 2.69 -0.90 -2.64
C PHE A 537 3.18 0.55 -2.51
N GLY A 538 2.71 1.24 -1.47
CA GLY A 538 2.98 2.66 -1.24
C GLY A 538 1.82 3.58 -1.66
N SER A 539 0.74 3.08 -2.25
CA SER A 539 -0.38 3.94 -2.68
C SER A 539 -1.09 4.65 -1.52
N VAL A 540 -1.01 4.08 -0.31
CA VAL A 540 -1.51 4.67 0.94
C VAL A 540 -0.41 4.59 2.00
N LEU A 541 -0.25 5.67 2.77
CA LEU A 541 0.73 5.78 3.85
C LEU A 541 0.06 6.36 5.10
N CYS A 542 0.35 5.79 6.26
CA CYS A 542 -0.02 6.36 7.55
C CYS A 542 1.19 6.29 8.50
N ALA A 543 1.70 7.46 8.88
CA ALA A 543 2.61 7.59 10.02
C ALA A 543 1.81 7.44 11.32
N LEU A 544 2.35 6.68 12.28
CA LEU A 544 1.73 6.39 13.57
C LEU A 544 2.76 6.60 14.69
N ASP A 545 2.58 7.71 15.42
CA ASP A 545 2.89 7.81 16.85
C ASP A 545 1.92 6.86 17.58
N ILE A 546 2.42 5.82 18.27
CA ILE A 546 1.52 4.86 18.94
C ILE A 546 1.28 5.18 20.41
N ASP A 547 2.25 5.74 21.15
CA ASP A 547 2.15 5.92 22.61
C ASP A 547 1.99 7.37 23.09
N LYS A 548 1.89 8.31 22.15
CA LYS A 548 1.66 9.76 22.30
C LYS A 548 2.83 10.53 22.90
N ASP A 549 4.07 10.14 22.58
CA ASP A 549 5.28 10.90 22.94
C ASP A 549 5.66 12.02 21.94
N GLU A 550 4.81 12.25 20.93
CA GLU A 550 4.96 13.13 19.78
C GLU A 550 5.95 12.68 18.68
N TYR A 551 6.52 11.48 18.76
CA TYR A 551 7.39 10.89 17.74
C TYR A 551 6.73 9.70 17.04
N THR A 552 7.22 9.34 15.86
CA THR A 552 6.57 8.36 14.97
C THR A 552 7.18 6.96 15.13
N ASP A 553 6.53 6.08 15.90
CA ASP A 553 6.95 4.68 16.08
C ASP A 553 6.88 3.84 14.80
N TYR A 554 5.82 4.00 14.00
CA TYR A 554 5.50 3.11 12.89
C TYR A 554 5.10 3.84 11.62
N LEU A 555 5.38 3.20 10.49
CA LEU A 555 4.85 3.56 9.18
C LEU A 555 4.03 2.38 8.66
N LEU A 556 2.73 2.61 8.43
CA LEU A 556 1.85 1.66 7.76
C LEU A 556 1.82 1.98 6.27
N VAL A 557 2.01 0.95 5.45
CA VAL A 557 2.05 1.05 3.98
C VAL A 557 1.01 0.13 3.36
N GLY A 558 0.08 0.70 2.60
CA GLY A 558 -0.93 -0.03 1.86
C GLY A 558 -0.39 -0.64 0.56
N ALA A 559 -0.85 -1.85 0.25
CA ALA A 559 -0.74 -2.52 -1.04
C ALA A 559 -2.11 -3.11 -1.41
N PRO A 560 -3.11 -2.27 -1.77
CA PRO A 560 -4.49 -2.71 -1.94
C PRO A 560 -4.73 -3.61 -3.16
N HIS A 561 -3.78 -3.70 -4.09
CA HIS A 561 -3.84 -4.62 -5.24
C HIS A 561 -2.98 -5.88 -5.03
N PHE A 562 -2.48 -6.11 -3.80
CA PHE A 562 -1.80 -7.36 -3.44
C PHE A 562 -2.75 -8.55 -3.62
N HIS A 563 -2.23 -9.62 -4.21
CA HIS A 563 -3.05 -10.73 -4.66
C HIS A 563 -2.43 -12.12 -4.41
N LEU A 564 -3.27 -13.04 -3.95
CA LEU A 564 -3.02 -14.47 -3.84
C LEU A 564 -4.03 -15.27 -4.65
N ASN A 565 -5.33 -14.94 -4.55
CA ASN A 565 -6.42 -15.54 -5.34
C ASN A 565 -7.21 -14.50 -6.15
N GLY A 566 -7.18 -13.24 -5.71
CA GLY A 566 -7.63 -12.04 -6.43
C GLY A 566 -7.06 -10.79 -5.74
N GLU A 567 -7.61 -9.60 -5.91
CA GLU A 567 -7.14 -8.39 -5.21
C GLU A 567 -7.58 -8.33 -3.73
N GLU A 568 -7.09 -9.25 -2.88
CA GLU A 568 -7.37 -9.22 -1.43
C GLU A 568 -6.87 -7.92 -0.77
N GLY A 569 -5.66 -7.47 -1.14
CA GLY A 569 -4.96 -6.35 -0.51
C GLY A 569 -4.24 -6.71 0.80
N LYS A 570 -3.20 -5.95 1.15
CA LYS A 570 -2.50 -6.04 2.45
C LYS A 570 -2.04 -4.68 2.95
N VAL A 571 -1.78 -4.59 4.26
CA VAL A 571 -1.04 -3.46 4.86
C VAL A 571 0.20 -4.00 5.58
N LEU A 572 1.35 -3.40 5.31
CA LEU A 572 2.62 -3.72 5.97
C LEU A 572 2.99 -2.62 6.95
N MET A 573 3.22 -3.00 8.20
CA MET A 573 3.59 -2.11 9.30
C MET A 573 5.10 -2.21 9.54
N TYR A 574 5.81 -1.09 9.41
CA TYR A 574 7.26 -0.99 9.61
C TYR A 574 7.55 -0.23 10.91
N LYS A 575 8.45 -0.74 11.76
CA LYS A 575 8.91 -0.01 12.94
C LYS A 575 10.04 0.96 12.59
N LEU A 576 9.98 2.18 13.12
CA LEU A 576 11.11 3.09 13.16
C LEU A 576 12.09 2.63 14.24
N ASN A 577 13.32 2.35 13.83
CA ASN A 577 14.44 2.10 14.73
C ASN A 577 15.49 3.20 14.50
N GLN A 578 15.83 3.95 15.56
CA GLN A 578 16.73 5.11 15.54
C GLN A 578 16.30 6.25 14.59
N ASP A 579 16.56 6.11 13.30
CA ASP A 579 16.27 7.07 12.24
C ASP A 579 15.82 6.35 10.93
N ARG A 580 15.54 5.03 10.98
CA ARG A 580 15.22 4.21 9.80
C ARG A 580 14.08 3.21 10.03
N PHE A 581 13.29 2.99 8.97
CA PHE A 581 12.40 1.83 8.83
C PHE A 581 13.19 0.71 8.16
N GLU A 582 13.38 -0.43 8.83
CA GLU A 582 14.29 -1.49 8.35
C GLU A 582 13.65 -2.88 8.22
N SER A 583 12.56 -3.16 8.96
CA SER A 583 11.87 -4.45 8.91
C SER A 583 10.36 -4.29 9.10
N VAL A 584 9.57 -5.10 8.39
CA VAL A 584 8.14 -5.29 8.68
C VAL A 584 8.01 -5.87 10.08
N SER A 585 7.32 -5.16 10.98
CA SER A 585 7.00 -5.62 12.33
C SER A 585 5.68 -6.39 12.40
N ARG A 586 4.73 -6.09 11.50
CA ARG A 586 3.45 -6.81 11.38
C ARG A 586 2.88 -6.68 9.97
N GLU A 587 2.14 -7.69 9.53
CA GLU A 587 1.28 -7.65 8.35
C GLU A 587 -0.19 -7.65 8.82
N LEU A 588 -1.04 -6.82 8.21
CA LEU A 588 -2.48 -6.74 8.46
C LEU A 588 -3.24 -7.14 7.18
N LYS A 589 -4.37 -7.84 7.34
CA LYS A 589 -5.22 -8.38 6.26
C LYS A 589 -6.70 -8.25 6.64
N GLY A 590 -7.58 -8.32 5.64
CA GLY A 590 -9.02 -8.49 5.86
C GLY A 590 -9.39 -9.95 6.13
N ASP A 591 -10.69 -10.24 6.19
CA ASP A 591 -11.23 -11.58 6.40
C ASP A 591 -10.85 -12.57 5.29
N GLU A 592 -10.64 -13.83 5.66
CA GLU A 592 -10.30 -14.90 4.72
C GLU A 592 -11.42 -15.16 3.70
N GLY A 593 -11.04 -15.45 2.45
CA GLY A 593 -11.96 -15.74 1.35
C GLY A 593 -12.50 -14.52 0.59
N GLN A 594 -12.23 -13.30 1.06
CA GLN A 594 -12.67 -12.05 0.40
C GLN A 594 -11.73 -11.66 -0.75
N THR A 595 -11.78 -12.42 -1.85
CA THR A 595 -10.76 -12.39 -2.93
C THR A 595 -10.57 -11.07 -3.67
N PHE A 596 -11.42 -10.06 -3.48
CA PHE A 596 -11.29 -8.75 -4.15
C PHE A 596 -11.45 -7.55 -3.20
N ALA A 597 -11.25 -7.74 -1.89
CA ALA A 597 -11.56 -6.74 -0.86
C ALA A 597 -10.85 -5.37 -1.03
N ARG A 598 -9.65 -5.36 -1.64
CA ARG A 598 -8.71 -4.24 -1.65
C ARG A 598 -8.43 -3.67 -0.26
N PHE A 599 -8.18 -4.55 0.70
CA PHE A 599 -7.80 -4.18 2.06
C PHE A 599 -6.52 -3.31 2.05
N GLY A 600 -6.59 -2.15 2.71
CA GLY A 600 -5.52 -1.15 2.70
C GLY A 600 -5.69 -0.04 1.65
N ALA A 601 -6.86 0.06 1.00
CA ALA A 601 -7.18 1.16 0.08
C ALA A 601 -7.39 2.51 0.80
N ALA A 602 -7.68 2.47 2.10
CA ALA A 602 -7.61 3.61 3.01
C ALA A 602 -6.95 3.15 4.33
N ILE A 603 -6.16 4.01 4.96
CA ILE A 603 -5.52 3.78 6.26
C ILE A 603 -5.50 5.13 6.99
N ALA A 604 -5.96 5.17 8.24
CA ALA A 604 -5.92 6.37 9.07
C ALA A 604 -5.55 6.01 10.52
N SER A 605 -4.67 6.81 11.12
CA SER A 605 -4.62 6.93 12.58
C SER A 605 -5.89 7.64 13.02
N ILE A 606 -6.68 6.99 13.87
CA ILE A 606 -7.98 7.47 14.35
C ILE A 606 -7.88 8.05 15.77
N GLY A 607 -6.68 8.07 16.34
CA GLY A 607 -6.43 8.37 17.74
C GLY A 607 -6.82 7.22 18.67
N ASP A 608 -6.67 7.46 19.96
CA ASP A 608 -7.08 6.58 21.06
C ASP A 608 -8.60 6.63 21.25
N ILE A 609 -9.31 5.68 20.64
CA ILE A 609 -10.78 5.60 20.70
C ILE A 609 -11.27 4.66 21.79
N ASP A 610 -10.40 3.77 22.31
CA ASP A 610 -10.73 2.86 23.40
C ASP A 610 -10.42 3.44 24.80
N GLY A 611 -9.50 4.40 24.91
CA GLY A 611 -9.10 5.07 26.15
C GLY A 611 -7.90 4.43 26.87
N ASN A 612 -7.17 3.52 26.21
CA ASN A 612 -6.01 2.82 26.78
C ASN A 612 -4.70 3.63 26.77
N LYS A 613 -4.71 4.81 26.12
CA LYS A 613 -3.62 5.79 25.87
C LYS A 613 -2.85 5.63 24.57
N PHE A 614 -2.87 4.47 23.93
CA PHE A 614 -2.21 4.27 22.65
C PHE A 614 -3.13 4.73 21.50
N ASN A 615 -2.58 5.13 20.35
CA ASN A 615 -3.36 5.52 19.18
C ASN A 615 -3.79 4.29 18.36
N ASP A 616 -5.07 4.25 17.99
CA ASP A 616 -5.68 3.19 17.19
C ASP A 616 -5.62 3.53 15.69
N VAL A 617 -5.83 2.52 14.84
CA VAL A 617 -5.83 2.63 13.37
C VAL A 617 -7.09 2.04 12.76
N ALA A 618 -7.66 2.72 11.76
CA ALA A 618 -8.68 2.16 10.87
C ALA A 618 -8.11 1.87 9.48
N VAL A 619 -8.53 0.75 8.88
CA VAL A 619 -8.15 0.30 7.53
C VAL A 619 -9.41 0.02 6.70
N GLY A 620 -9.49 0.57 5.50
CA GLY A 620 -10.59 0.37 4.56
C GLY A 620 -10.38 -0.81 3.61
N ALA A 621 -11.47 -1.53 3.34
CA ALA A 621 -11.58 -2.60 2.35
C ALA A 621 -12.85 -2.37 1.49
N PRO A 622 -12.86 -1.36 0.59
CA PRO A 622 -14.07 -0.87 -0.05
C PRO A 622 -14.70 -1.84 -1.05
N LEU A 623 -13.96 -2.81 -1.59
CA LEU A 623 -14.50 -3.76 -2.55
C LEU A 623 -14.99 -5.07 -1.90
N GLU A 624 -14.89 -5.17 -0.58
CA GLU A 624 -15.28 -6.37 0.16
C GLU A 624 -16.80 -6.64 0.12
N THR A 625 -17.19 -7.93 0.13
CA THR A 625 -18.60 -8.37 0.12
C THR A 625 -19.40 -7.73 -1.03
N ASP A 626 -19.12 -8.19 -2.25
CA ASP A 626 -19.72 -7.74 -3.51
C ASP A 626 -19.70 -6.21 -3.69
N SER A 627 -18.53 -5.60 -3.43
CA SER A 627 -18.31 -4.15 -3.48
C SER A 627 -19.13 -3.30 -2.50
N SER A 628 -19.76 -3.90 -1.49
CA SER A 628 -20.45 -3.12 -0.45
C SER A 628 -19.47 -2.39 0.47
N GLY A 629 -18.35 -3.04 0.76
CA GLY A 629 -17.20 -2.51 1.50
C GLY A 629 -17.25 -2.78 3.00
N SER A 630 -16.12 -2.61 3.67
CA SER A 630 -15.97 -2.71 5.13
C SER A 630 -14.79 -1.86 5.63
N ILE A 631 -14.79 -1.55 6.93
CA ILE A 631 -13.61 -1.05 7.64
C ILE A 631 -13.21 -1.97 8.79
N TYR A 632 -11.92 -2.00 9.08
CA TYR A 632 -11.29 -2.78 10.14
C TYR A 632 -10.58 -1.85 11.12
N ILE A 633 -10.87 -1.98 12.39
CA ILE A 633 -10.29 -1.22 13.50
C ILE A 633 -9.22 -2.08 14.17
N TYR A 634 -8.08 -1.47 14.44
CA TYR A 634 -6.94 -2.07 15.09
C TYR A 634 -6.53 -1.18 16.26
N ASN A 635 -6.70 -1.66 17.49
CA ASN A 635 -6.36 -0.90 18.69
C ASN A 635 -4.86 -0.91 18.95
N GLY A 636 -4.32 0.22 19.43
CA GLY A 636 -2.93 0.40 19.80
C GLY A 636 -2.60 -0.22 21.15
N PHE A 637 -1.38 -0.77 21.26
CA PHE A 637 -0.79 -1.25 22.50
C PHE A 637 0.73 -1.04 22.45
N GLN A 638 1.41 -1.16 23.60
CA GLN A 638 2.88 -1.07 23.74
C GLN A 638 3.67 -1.94 22.74
N HIS A 639 3.09 -3.03 22.26
CA HIS A 639 3.72 -3.99 21.33
C HIS A 639 3.20 -3.87 19.89
N GLY A 640 2.48 -2.80 19.56
CA GLY A 640 1.89 -2.53 18.24
C GLY A 640 0.37 -2.71 18.20
N LEU A 641 -0.17 -2.69 16.97
CA LEU A 641 -1.60 -2.74 16.68
C LEU A 641 -2.19 -4.16 16.78
N THR A 642 -3.40 -4.32 17.30
CA THR A 642 -4.15 -5.59 17.35
C THR A 642 -5.59 -5.40 16.86
N PHE A 643 -6.11 -6.33 16.06
CA PHE A 643 -7.47 -6.25 15.51
C PHE A 643 -8.53 -6.16 16.62
N SER A 644 -9.55 -5.33 16.40
CA SER A 644 -10.59 -5.01 17.37
C SER A 644 -12.01 -5.11 16.78
N GLN A 645 -12.32 -4.38 15.71
CA GLN A 645 -13.68 -4.34 15.15
C GLN A 645 -13.65 -4.44 13.64
N LYS A 646 -14.63 -5.12 13.06
CA LYS A 646 -15.02 -4.95 11.66
C LYS A 646 -16.38 -4.24 11.62
N ILE A 647 -16.55 -3.32 10.66
CA ILE A 647 -17.84 -2.65 10.40
C ILE A 647 -18.17 -2.77 8.92
N SER A 648 -19.34 -3.32 8.65
CA SER A 648 -19.97 -3.47 7.35
C SER A 648 -21.27 -2.67 7.28
N PRO A 649 -21.76 -2.29 6.08
CA PRO A 649 -23.08 -1.68 5.89
C PRO A 649 -24.23 -2.50 6.48
N SER A 650 -24.10 -3.83 6.49
CA SER A 650 -25.05 -4.77 7.07
C SER A 650 -25.26 -4.59 8.57
N ASP A 651 -24.23 -4.22 9.33
CA ASP A 651 -24.29 -4.12 10.80
C ASP A 651 -25.20 -2.97 11.28
N PHE A 652 -25.43 -1.99 10.40
CA PHE A 652 -26.37 -0.88 10.59
C PHE A 652 -27.52 -0.90 9.56
N GLY A 653 -27.78 -2.06 8.96
CA GLY A 653 -28.98 -2.32 8.15
C GLY A 653 -29.04 -1.61 6.79
N MET A 654 -27.93 -1.04 6.31
CA MET A 654 -27.86 -0.34 5.02
C MET A 654 -27.26 -1.20 3.92
N LYS A 655 -27.56 -0.83 2.67
CA LYS A 655 -26.85 -1.31 1.48
C LYS A 655 -26.09 -0.14 0.88
N LEU A 656 -24.77 -0.22 0.93
CA LEU A 656 -23.85 0.80 0.44
C LEU A 656 -22.95 0.19 -0.64
N VAL A 657 -22.19 1.04 -1.30
CA VAL A 657 -21.16 0.66 -2.28
C VAL A 657 -19.88 1.39 -1.90
N HIS A 658 -18.74 0.68 -1.92
CA HIS A 658 -17.43 1.20 -1.58
C HIS A 658 -17.34 1.81 -0.16
N PHE A 659 -18.03 1.24 0.83
CA PHE A 659 -17.90 1.68 2.23
C PHE A 659 -16.47 1.40 2.75
N GLY A 660 -15.81 2.43 3.29
CA GLY A 660 -14.38 2.38 3.62
C GLY A 660 -13.46 2.86 2.49
N LEU A 661 -13.99 3.55 1.48
CA LEU A 661 -13.21 4.16 0.39
C LEU A 661 -12.29 5.29 0.89
N SER A 662 -12.68 5.97 1.96
CA SER A 662 -11.82 6.85 2.75
C SER A 662 -12.20 6.75 4.23
N VAL A 663 -11.26 7.02 5.12
CA VAL A 663 -11.46 7.00 6.58
C VAL A 663 -10.70 8.17 7.21
N SER A 664 -11.26 8.78 8.25
CA SER A 664 -10.61 9.78 9.10
C SER A 664 -11.07 9.54 10.55
N GLY A 665 -10.34 10.04 11.53
CA GLY A 665 -10.79 10.09 12.93
C GLY A 665 -10.61 11.49 13.51
N ALA A 666 -11.40 11.82 14.54
CA ALA A 666 -11.23 13.00 15.38
C ALA A 666 -11.09 12.60 16.86
N PRO A 667 -10.09 13.14 17.59
CA PRO A 667 -9.91 12.85 19.01
C PRO A 667 -11.03 13.49 19.85
N ALA A 668 -11.26 12.92 21.03
CA ALA A 668 -12.24 13.45 21.98
C ALA A 668 -11.84 14.86 22.45
N THR A 669 -12.84 15.74 22.59
CA THR A 669 -12.69 17.12 23.05
C THR A 669 -13.53 17.36 24.30
N ALA A 670 -13.40 18.53 24.92
CA ALA A 670 -14.26 18.92 26.05
C ALA A 670 -15.76 19.04 25.69
N SER A 671 -16.11 19.07 24.39
CA SER A 671 -17.50 19.22 23.90
C SER A 671 -18.05 18.00 23.16
N ASN A 672 -17.20 17.21 22.50
CA ASN A 672 -17.60 16.09 21.63
C ASN A 672 -16.79 14.82 21.98
N LYS A 673 -17.40 13.63 21.88
CA LYS A 673 -16.69 12.33 21.94
C LYS A 673 -15.66 12.24 20.81
N ALA A 674 -14.74 11.27 20.89
CA ALA A 674 -13.97 10.86 19.71
C ALA A 674 -14.91 10.22 18.68
N SER A 675 -14.65 10.46 17.40
CA SER A 675 -15.49 10.00 16.29
C SER A 675 -14.65 9.58 15.09
N ILE A 676 -15.27 8.80 14.20
CA ILE A 676 -14.65 8.30 12.97
C ILE A 676 -15.57 8.57 11.79
N ALA A 677 -15.08 9.36 10.84
CA ALA A 677 -15.70 9.56 9.55
C ALA A 677 -15.32 8.45 8.56
N VAL A 678 -16.29 7.93 7.80
CA VAL A 678 -16.11 6.86 6.80
C VAL A 678 -16.79 7.23 5.49
N GLY A 679 -16.04 7.14 4.39
CA GLY A 679 -16.48 7.43 3.04
C GLY A 679 -17.07 6.21 2.32
N SER A 680 -18.09 6.47 1.50
CA SER A 680 -18.77 5.51 0.62
C SER A 680 -19.24 6.27 -0.64
N GLN A 681 -19.67 5.56 -1.69
CA GLN A 681 -20.02 6.18 -2.96
C GLN A 681 -21.25 7.12 -2.84
N GLY A 682 -20.98 8.42 -2.82
CA GLY A 682 -21.98 9.49 -2.72
C GLY A 682 -22.44 9.84 -1.30
N VAL A 683 -21.86 9.24 -0.26
CA VAL A 683 -22.31 9.40 1.13
C VAL A 683 -21.15 9.23 2.12
N VAL A 684 -21.18 9.99 3.21
CA VAL A 684 -20.22 9.93 4.31
C VAL A 684 -20.96 9.65 5.61
N PHE A 685 -20.40 8.76 6.43
CA PHE A 685 -20.89 8.39 7.74
C PHE A 685 -19.96 8.93 8.82
N VAL A 686 -20.50 9.26 9.99
CA VAL A 686 -19.73 9.58 11.20
C VAL A 686 -20.27 8.73 12.33
N PHE A 687 -19.38 7.96 12.95
CA PHE A 687 -19.68 7.09 14.06
C PHE A 687 -19.08 7.66 15.35
N GLU A 688 -19.85 7.68 16.44
CA GLU A 688 -19.32 7.99 17.77
C GLU A 688 -18.66 6.75 18.40
N THR A 689 -17.62 6.99 19.19
CA THR A 689 -16.88 5.95 19.91
C THR A 689 -17.35 5.81 21.35
N ILE A 690 -17.16 4.63 21.94
CA ILE A 690 -17.31 4.38 23.38
C ILE A 690 -15.97 3.86 23.92
N PRO A 691 -15.41 4.48 24.98
CA PRO A 691 -14.22 3.96 25.63
C PRO A 691 -14.42 2.54 26.18
N VAL A 692 -13.52 1.64 25.79
CA VAL A 692 -13.50 0.23 26.21
C VAL A 692 -12.80 0.12 27.55
N ILE A 693 -13.05 -0.98 28.27
CA ILE A 693 -12.31 -1.36 29.47
C ILE A 693 -12.03 -2.86 29.51
N VAL A 694 -10.78 -3.18 29.84
CA VAL A 694 -10.33 -4.53 30.17
C VAL A 694 -10.41 -4.68 31.69
N ILE A 695 -11.34 -5.52 32.15
CA ILE A 695 -11.50 -5.88 33.57
C ILE A 695 -11.06 -7.33 33.75
N ASN A 696 -10.13 -7.56 34.68
CA ASN A 696 -9.68 -8.90 35.07
C ASN A 696 -10.22 -9.26 36.47
N PRO A 697 -11.11 -10.25 36.61
CA PRO A 697 -11.62 -10.69 37.91
C PRO A 697 -10.63 -11.67 38.58
N ASP A 698 -9.96 -11.19 39.63
CA ASP A 698 -9.10 -11.97 40.51
C ASP A 698 -9.94 -12.66 41.57
N ILE A 699 -9.94 -14.01 41.61
CA ILE A 699 -10.84 -14.82 42.44
C ILE A 699 -10.06 -15.48 43.57
N ASN A 700 -10.35 -15.05 44.81
CA ASN A 700 -9.76 -15.64 46.01
C ASN A 700 -10.74 -16.58 46.69
N ILE A 701 -10.26 -17.79 47.01
CA ILE A 701 -11.03 -18.83 47.68
C ILE A 701 -10.26 -19.26 48.93
N THR A 702 -10.94 -19.54 50.04
CA THR A 702 -10.28 -20.05 51.25
C THR A 702 -11.17 -21.09 51.96
N PRO A 703 -10.71 -22.35 52.13
CA PRO A 703 -9.43 -22.89 51.66
C PRO A 703 -9.43 -23.22 50.16
N GLU A 704 -8.26 -23.16 49.52
CA GLU A 704 -8.03 -23.57 48.12
C GLU A 704 -7.93 -25.10 47.95
N VAL A 705 -7.63 -25.81 49.04
CA VAL A 705 -7.53 -27.27 49.12
C VAL A 705 -8.39 -27.78 50.28
N ILE A 706 -9.27 -28.74 50.02
CA ILE A 706 -10.12 -29.37 51.05
C ILE A 706 -9.34 -30.51 51.75
N PRO A 707 -8.99 -30.38 53.05
CA PRO A 707 -8.17 -31.37 53.74
C PRO A 707 -8.88 -32.72 53.95
N LEU A 708 -8.12 -33.80 53.99
CA LEU A 708 -8.58 -35.19 54.09
C LEU A 708 -9.55 -35.41 55.27
N ASN A 709 -9.28 -34.77 56.40
CA ASN A 709 -10.12 -34.86 57.60
C ASN A 709 -11.52 -34.22 57.45
N GLN A 710 -11.71 -33.35 56.45
CA GLN A 710 -12.97 -32.67 56.13
C GLN A 710 -13.71 -33.30 54.93
N GLN A 711 -13.09 -34.25 54.21
CA GLN A 711 -13.71 -34.94 53.06
C GLN A 711 -14.76 -35.99 53.46
N MET A 712 -14.81 -36.45 54.72
CA MET A 712 -15.68 -37.56 55.12
C MET A 712 -17.15 -37.16 55.34
N ILE A 713 -18.03 -37.74 54.51
CA ILE A 713 -19.49 -37.50 54.44
C ILE A 713 -20.26 -37.52 55.79
N LYS A 714 -19.76 -38.25 56.80
CA LYS A 714 -20.57 -38.68 57.97
C LYS A 714 -20.44 -37.87 59.25
N ILE A 715 -19.52 -36.91 59.37
CA ILE A 715 -19.36 -36.10 60.60
C ILE A 715 -19.33 -34.62 60.25
N SER A 716 -19.96 -33.82 61.11
CA SER A 716 -20.25 -32.41 60.86
C SER A 716 -19.03 -31.49 61.01
N SER A 717 -18.51 -31.03 59.88
CA SER A 717 -18.54 -29.59 59.62
C SER A 717 -18.97 -29.33 58.17
N LYS A 718 -20.17 -28.79 57.99
CA LYS A 718 -20.48 -28.00 56.78
C LYS A 718 -19.78 -26.66 56.96
N PHE A 719 -18.48 -26.63 56.68
CA PHE A 719 -17.70 -25.41 56.81
C PHE A 719 -18.06 -24.44 55.68
N ASP A 720 -17.98 -23.14 55.99
CA ASP A 720 -18.08 -22.09 54.98
C ASP A 720 -16.73 -22.01 54.28
N ILE A 721 -16.71 -22.23 52.96
CA ILE A 721 -15.62 -21.78 52.10
C ILE A 721 -15.86 -20.29 51.84
N MET A 722 -14.86 -19.48 52.15
CA MET A 722 -14.89 -18.04 51.90
C MET A 722 -14.53 -17.80 50.43
N TYR A 723 -15.34 -17.02 49.73
CA TYR A 723 -15.14 -16.65 48.33
C TYR A 723 -15.21 -15.12 48.21
N TYR A 724 -14.28 -14.50 47.49
CA TYR A 724 -14.46 -13.13 47.00
C TYR A 724 -13.78 -12.93 45.65
N THR A 725 -14.13 -11.83 44.99
CA THR A 725 -13.57 -11.44 43.68
C THR A 725 -13.20 -9.97 43.70
N CYS A 726 -12.00 -9.65 43.21
CA CYS A 726 -11.55 -8.28 43.00
C CYS A 726 -11.48 -7.99 41.49
N PHE A 727 -12.19 -6.97 41.04
CA PHE A 727 -12.29 -6.60 39.63
C PHE A 727 -11.25 -5.53 39.31
N LYS A 728 -10.10 -5.94 38.75
CA LYS A 728 -8.98 -5.06 38.45
C LYS A 728 -9.10 -4.50 37.04
N VAL A 729 -9.10 -3.17 36.89
CA VAL A 729 -9.03 -2.52 35.57
C VAL A 729 -7.58 -2.54 35.11
N ILE A 730 -7.30 -3.11 33.93
CA ILE A 730 -5.94 -3.18 33.38
C ILE A 730 -5.62 -1.90 32.58
N ASN A 731 -6.53 -1.47 31.72
CA ASN A 731 -6.35 -0.29 30.87
C ASN A 731 -7.15 0.91 31.39
N GLY A 732 -6.46 2.01 31.64
CA GLY A 732 -7.03 3.28 32.11
C GLY A 732 -7.16 3.39 33.63
N LYS A 733 -7.04 4.62 34.16
CA LYS A 733 -7.45 4.91 35.55
C LYS A 733 -8.96 5.01 35.60
N LEU A 734 -9.59 4.29 36.51
CA LEU A 734 -11.01 4.45 36.77
C LEU A 734 -11.28 5.83 37.38
N GLN A 735 -12.15 6.62 36.75
CA GLN A 735 -12.56 7.96 37.22
C GLN A 735 -14.07 8.05 37.50
N ILE A 736 -14.83 7.03 37.13
CA ILE A 736 -16.30 6.97 37.17
C ILE A 736 -16.69 5.63 37.83
N GLN A 737 -17.80 5.60 38.56
CA GLN A 737 -18.31 4.36 39.15
C GLN A 737 -18.87 3.43 38.06
N LEU A 738 -18.50 2.15 38.08
CA LEU A 738 -18.97 1.13 37.13
C LEU A 738 -19.78 0.06 37.86
N PRO A 739 -21.10 -0.07 37.59
CA PRO A 739 -21.88 -1.16 38.15
C PRO A 739 -21.57 -2.44 37.35
N ILE A 740 -20.99 -3.43 38.02
CA ILE A 740 -20.69 -4.76 37.47
C ILE A 740 -21.76 -5.72 37.96
N LYS A 741 -22.38 -6.44 37.04
CA LYS A 741 -23.23 -7.59 37.31
C LYS A 741 -22.40 -8.86 37.15
N TYR A 742 -22.40 -9.74 38.15
CA TYR A 742 -21.67 -11.01 38.07
C TYR A 742 -22.49 -12.18 38.58
N GLN A 743 -22.24 -13.35 37.99
CA GLN A 743 -22.88 -14.61 38.30
C GLN A 743 -21.80 -15.65 38.62
N ILE A 744 -22.00 -16.39 39.71
CA ILE A 744 -21.12 -17.48 40.15
C ILE A 744 -21.90 -18.79 40.05
N ALA A 745 -21.43 -19.71 39.21
CA ALA A 745 -21.94 -21.08 39.10
C ALA A 745 -21.03 -22.05 39.86
N LEU A 746 -21.63 -22.81 40.78
CA LEU A 746 -20.91 -23.67 41.72
C LEU A 746 -20.78 -25.11 41.20
N ASP A 747 -19.58 -25.65 41.33
CA ASP A 747 -19.22 -27.04 40.99
C ASP A 747 -19.69 -27.41 39.56
N SER A 748 -19.21 -26.62 38.60
CA SER A 748 -19.62 -26.69 37.19
C SER A 748 -19.20 -28.01 36.52
N GLY A 749 -20.00 -28.50 35.58
CA GLY A 749 -19.83 -29.80 34.92
C GLY A 749 -20.32 -31.02 35.73
N VAL A 750 -20.58 -30.88 37.03
CA VAL A 750 -21.04 -31.99 37.90
C VAL A 750 -22.55 -31.94 38.14
N ASN A 751 -23.23 -33.09 38.03
CA ASN A 751 -24.69 -33.22 38.23
C ASN A 751 -25.13 -33.12 39.70
N LYS A 752 -24.24 -33.43 40.66
CA LYS A 752 -24.53 -33.43 42.09
C LYS A 752 -23.52 -32.53 42.80
N LYS A 753 -23.94 -31.30 43.12
CA LYS A 753 -23.05 -30.25 43.60
C LYS A 753 -22.45 -30.56 44.98
N ARG A 754 -21.18 -30.18 45.14
CA ARG A 754 -20.41 -30.25 46.39
C ARG A 754 -20.39 -28.93 47.16
N LEU A 755 -20.80 -27.82 46.53
CA LEU A 755 -21.01 -26.50 47.15
C LEU A 755 -22.43 -25.98 46.91
N THR A 756 -22.92 -25.15 47.81
CA THR A 756 -24.16 -24.36 47.64
C THR A 756 -24.05 -23.01 48.35
N VAL A 757 -24.81 -22.01 47.92
CA VAL A 757 -24.99 -20.74 48.62
C VAL A 757 -26.48 -20.45 48.76
N ASP A 758 -26.94 -20.26 50.00
CA ASP A 758 -28.36 -20.09 50.37
C ASP A 758 -29.33 -21.13 49.75
N GLY A 759 -28.83 -22.36 49.56
CA GLY A 759 -29.60 -23.47 48.96
C GLY A 759 -29.68 -23.44 47.43
N ARG A 760 -28.82 -22.64 46.78
CA ARG A 760 -28.72 -22.50 45.31
C ARG A 760 -27.34 -22.91 44.82
N ASP A 761 -27.28 -23.33 43.57
CA ASP A 761 -26.05 -23.74 42.88
C ASP A 761 -25.50 -22.64 41.96
N VAL A 762 -26.27 -21.56 41.79
CA VAL A 762 -25.90 -20.36 41.04
C VAL A 762 -26.33 -19.14 41.87
N LEU A 763 -25.46 -18.14 41.96
CA LEU A 763 -25.70 -16.87 42.63
C LEU A 763 -25.43 -15.71 41.68
N GLU A 764 -26.34 -14.74 41.66
CA GLU A 764 -26.22 -13.49 40.90
C GLU A 764 -26.10 -12.31 41.87
N LYS A 765 -25.21 -11.37 41.54
CA LYS A 765 -24.87 -10.20 42.35
C LYS A 765 -24.58 -9.00 41.46
N THR A 766 -24.73 -7.81 42.04
CA THR A 766 -24.19 -6.56 41.50
C THR A 766 -23.17 -5.99 42.48
N PHE A 767 -22.16 -5.30 41.94
CA PHE A 767 -21.09 -4.65 42.68
C PHE A 767 -20.65 -3.41 41.93
N THR A 768 -20.61 -2.25 42.60
CA THR A 768 -20.13 -1.01 41.99
C THR A 768 -18.62 -0.92 42.20
N LEU A 769 -17.87 -1.12 41.13
CA LEU A 769 -16.42 -0.87 41.08
C LEU A 769 -16.16 0.63 41.12
N THR A 770 -15.28 1.08 42.01
CA THR A 770 -14.91 2.50 42.19
C THR A 770 -13.38 2.66 42.25
N PRO A 771 -12.84 3.89 42.14
CA PRO A 771 -11.39 4.12 42.22
C PRO A 771 -10.74 3.68 43.54
N ASP A 772 -11.53 3.54 44.61
CA ASP A 772 -11.09 3.19 45.96
C ASP A 772 -11.47 1.77 46.39
N VAL A 773 -12.32 1.06 45.61
CA VAL A 773 -12.92 -0.23 46.00
C VAL A 773 -12.96 -1.20 44.81
N GLU A 774 -11.96 -2.09 44.76
CA GLU A 774 -11.84 -3.13 43.72
C GLU A 774 -12.56 -4.45 44.06
N CYS A 775 -12.71 -4.76 45.35
CA CYS A 775 -13.12 -6.09 45.83
C CYS A 775 -14.59 -6.17 46.25
N ALA A 776 -15.30 -7.17 45.73
CA ALA A 776 -16.68 -7.48 46.11
C ALA A 776 -16.76 -8.08 47.54
N PRO A 777 -17.87 -7.85 48.28
CA PRO A 777 -18.04 -8.40 49.63
C PRO A 777 -17.94 -9.93 49.68
N VAL A 778 -17.30 -10.45 50.73
CA VAL A 778 -17.01 -11.89 50.85
C VAL A 778 -18.29 -12.73 50.99
N ILE A 779 -18.41 -13.73 50.12
CA ILE A 779 -19.50 -14.69 50.02
C ILE A 779 -19.12 -15.96 50.80
N LYS A 780 -20.09 -16.57 51.47
CA LYS A 780 -19.94 -17.83 52.23
C LYS A 780 -20.58 -18.98 51.47
N LEU A 781 -19.76 -19.89 50.93
CA LEU A 781 -20.19 -21.06 50.20
C LEU A 781 -20.18 -22.28 51.13
N LYS A 782 -21.31 -22.97 51.29
CA LYS A 782 -21.41 -24.11 52.20
C LYS A 782 -21.00 -25.40 51.52
N TYR A 783 -20.00 -26.08 52.07
CA TYR A 783 -19.63 -27.41 51.64
C TYR A 783 -20.73 -28.44 51.98
N LEU A 784 -21.16 -29.21 50.98
CA LEU A 784 -22.22 -30.20 51.09
C LEU A 784 -21.71 -31.62 51.41
N GLY A 785 -20.40 -31.84 51.37
CA GLY A 785 -19.77 -33.14 51.54
C GLY A 785 -19.30 -33.77 50.23
N CYS A 786 -18.50 -34.81 50.35
CA CYS A 786 -17.72 -35.36 49.25
C CYS A 786 -18.43 -36.54 48.58
N PHE A 787 -18.94 -36.34 47.36
CA PHE A 787 -19.45 -37.43 46.50
C PHE A 787 -18.44 -37.85 45.43
N ASP A 788 -17.56 -36.92 45.06
CA ASP A 788 -16.32 -37.11 44.32
C ASP A 788 -15.28 -36.21 45.02
N CYS A 789 -14.13 -36.80 45.38
CA CYS A 789 -13.03 -36.19 46.12
C CYS A 789 -11.75 -36.11 45.28
N PHE A 790 -11.88 -36.25 43.96
CA PHE A 790 -10.76 -36.52 43.06
C PHE A 790 -10.79 -35.60 41.85
N SER A 791 -11.98 -35.29 41.31
CA SER A 791 -12.13 -34.11 40.46
C SER A 791 -12.14 -32.83 41.31
N PRO A 792 -11.48 -31.74 40.88
CA PRO A 792 -11.56 -30.46 41.58
C PRO A 792 -12.99 -29.87 41.51
N ILE A 793 -13.33 -29.01 42.47
CA ILE A 793 -14.59 -28.25 42.46
C ILE A 793 -14.37 -27.00 41.60
N LYS A 794 -14.99 -26.96 40.41
CA LYS A 794 -14.88 -25.83 39.49
C LYS A 794 -15.91 -24.75 39.83
N ILE A 795 -15.46 -23.59 40.31
CA ILE A 795 -16.29 -22.40 40.47
C ILE A 795 -16.10 -21.52 39.24
N LYS A 796 -17.18 -21.30 38.48
CA LYS A 796 -17.16 -20.45 37.28
C LYS A 796 -17.83 -19.12 37.60
N LEU A 797 -17.10 -18.02 37.42
CA LEU A 797 -17.62 -16.67 37.40
C LEU A 797 -17.85 -16.24 35.94
N ASN A 798 -18.94 -15.51 35.69
CA ASN A 798 -19.16 -14.72 34.49
C ASN A 798 -19.60 -13.31 34.92
N PHE A 799 -19.17 -12.25 34.25
CA PHE A 799 -19.57 -10.88 34.55
C PHE A 799 -19.95 -10.05 33.30
N SER A 800 -20.71 -8.98 33.52
CA SER A 800 -21.05 -7.96 32.55
C SER A 800 -21.11 -6.58 33.24
N LEU A 801 -21.15 -5.51 32.45
CA LEU A 801 -21.59 -4.21 32.96
C LEU A 801 -23.12 -4.24 33.15
N ASP A 802 -23.61 -3.61 34.22
CA ASP A 802 -25.03 -3.53 34.60
C ASP A 802 -25.64 -2.24 34.04
N ILE A 803 -25.73 -2.18 32.71
CA ILE A 803 -26.21 -1.01 31.96
C ILE A 803 -27.74 -0.91 32.10
N ARG A 804 -28.24 0.27 32.43
CA ARG A 804 -29.68 0.52 32.56
C ARG A 804 -30.36 0.50 31.18
N PRO A 805 -31.57 -0.06 31.06
CA PRO A 805 -32.34 0.06 29.83
C PRO A 805 -32.57 1.53 29.45
N ASN A 806 -32.24 1.88 28.19
CA ASN A 806 -32.38 3.20 27.58
C ASN A 806 -31.36 4.28 28.03
N GLU A 807 -30.26 3.93 28.71
CA GLU A 807 -29.08 4.81 28.84
C GLU A 807 -27.97 4.33 27.90
N ASP A 808 -27.33 5.26 27.16
CA ASP A 808 -26.15 4.93 26.35
C ASP A 808 -25.00 4.45 27.26
N PRO A 809 -24.28 3.37 26.88
CA PRO A 809 -23.19 2.85 27.70
C PRO A 809 -22.01 3.82 27.73
N ILE A 810 -21.72 4.36 28.92
CA ILE A 810 -20.58 5.27 29.16
C ILE A 810 -19.24 4.56 28.87
N ARG A 811 -19.19 3.25 29.09
CA ARG A 811 -18.07 2.33 28.78
C ARG A 811 -18.62 0.95 28.42
N ILE A 812 -17.83 0.16 27.70
CA ILE A 812 -18.12 -1.23 27.29
C ILE A 812 -16.97 -2.16 27.65
N LEU A 813 -17.27 -3.45 27.82
CA LEU A 813 -16.22 -4.47 27.99
C LEU A 813 -15.61 -4.81 26.62
N ASP A 814 -14.29 -5.00 26.61
CA ASP A 814 -13.57 -5.53 25.45
C ASP A 814 -14.18 -6.87 24.99
N ALA A 815 -14.28 -7.03 23.67
CA ALA A 815 -14.90 -8.19 23.03
C ALA A 815 -13.99 -9.43 22.99
N PHE A 816 -12.67 -9.27 23.13
CA PHE A 816 -11.70 -10.38 23.09
C PHE A 816 -11.30 -10.89 24.48
N THR A 817 -11.38 -10.03 25.50
CA THR A 817 -11.19 -10.37 26.91
C THR A 817 -12.32 -11.30 27.38
N PRO A 818 -12.03 -12.54 27.81
CA PRO A 818 -13.07 -13.44 28.30
C PRO A 818 -13.72 -12.89 29.58
N THR A 819 -15.04 -12.69 29.56
CA THR A 819 -15.81 -12.32 30.77
C THR A 819 -16.04 -13.51 31.71
N GLU A 820 -15.55 -14.70 31.35
CA GLU A 820 -15.69 -15.94 32.11
C GLU A 820 -14.35 -16.42 32.67
N VAL A 821 -14.29 -16.64 33.98
CA VAL A 821 -13.11 -17.17 34.69
C VAL A 821 -13.51 -18.37 35.53
N VAL A 822 -12.65 -19.39 35.58
CA VAL A 822 -12.86 -20.63 36.33
C VAL A 822 -11.73 -20.83 37.33
N ASN A 823 -12.05 -20.84 38.62
CA ASN A 823 -11.14 -21.23 39.68
C ASN A 823 -11.51 -22.62 40.21
N GLU A 824 -10.52 -23.34 40.72
CA GLU A 824 -10.66 -24.75 41.08
C GLU A 824 -10.22 -25.00 42.52
N ILE A 825 -11.13 -25.54 43.34
CA ILE A 825 -10.79 -26.01 44.69
C ILE A 825 -10.33 -27.46 44.58
N SER A 826 -9.10 -27.73 45.00
CA SER A 826 -8.53 -29.08 44.98
C SER A 826 -8.89 -29.87 46.23
N PHE A 827 -8.66 -31.18 46.19
CA PHE A 827 -8.76 -32.07 47.34
C PHE A 827 -7.37 -32.51 47.78
N GLU A 828 -7.09 -32.48 49.08
CA GLU A 828 -5.86 -33.03 49.63
C GLU A 828 -5.80 -34.55 49.35
N LYS A 829 -4.63 -35.03 48.91
CA LYS A 829 -4.37 -36.43 48.56
C LYS A 829 -3.67 -37.17 49.70
N ASP A 830 -3.97 -38.46 49.86
CA ASP A 830 -3.49 -39.34 50.93
C ASP A 830 -2.05 -39.84 50.64
N CYS A 831 -1.08 -38.93 50.75
CA CYS A 831 0.30 -39.12 50.30
C CYS A 831 1.32 -38.73 51.39
N LYS A 832 2.50 -39.37 51.38
CA LYS A 832 3.51 -39.22 52.46
C LYS A 832 4.22 -37.86 52.46
N VAL A 833 4.11 -37.13 51.35
CA VAL A 833 4.72 -35.82 51.03
C VAL A 833 3.68 -35.06 50.19
N THR A 834 3.84 -33.74 50.02
CA THR A 834 2.96 -32.88 49.22
C THR A 834 2.71 -33.38 47.80
N ASP A 835 3.72 -34.00 47.17
CA ASP A 835 3.60 -34.63 45.85
C ASP A 835 3.46 -36.15 45.99
N CYS A 836 2.33 -36.69 45.52
CA CYS A 836 2.12 -38.14 45.44
C CYS A 836 3.06 -38.77 44.41
N LYS A 837 3.80 -39.82 44.80
CA LYS A 837 4.68 -40.55 43.88
C LYS A 837 4.23 -42.02 43.74
N PRO A 838 3.20 -42.29 42.92
CA PRO A 838 2.78 -43.65 42.62
C PRO A 838 3.83 -44.37 41.77
N ASN A 839 3.95 -45.68 41.98
CA ASN A 839 4.83 -46.53 41.18
C ASN A 839 4.04 -47.71 40.61
N ILE A 840 3.41 -47.46 39.46
CA ILE A 840 2.54 -48.40 38.76
C ILE A 840 3.39 -49.24 37.81
N THR A 841 3.41 -50.55 38.03
CA THR A 841 4.21 -51.51 37.24
C THR A 841 3.35 -52.70 36.80
N LEU A 842 3.73 -53.30 35.67
CA LEU A 842 3.14 -54.57 35.21
C LEU A 842 3.68 -55.72 36.06
N SER A 843 2.79 -56.44 36.74
CA SER A 843 3.11 -57.61 37.56
C SER A 843 2.30 -58.81 37.08
N ASP A 844 2.92 -59.97 36.86
CA ASP A 844 2.22 -61.24 36.56
C ASP A 844 1.28 -61.20 35.33
N SER A 845 1.47 -60.24 34.42
CA SER A 845 0.68 -60.06 33.18
C SER A 845 0.84 -61.24 32.23
N LYS A 846 -0.25 -61.68 31.57
CA LYS A 846 -0.29 -62.91 30.77
C LYS A 846 -0.74 -62.67 29.34
N ILE A 847 0.12 -63.04 28.40
CA ILE A 847 -0.14 -63.06 26.94
C ILE A 847 -0.60 -64.46 26.51
N SER A 848 -1.58 -64.54 25.60
CA SER A 848 -2.19 -65.81 25.18
C SER A 848 -1.30 -66.70 24.31
N LYS A 849 -0.42 -66.09 23.50
CA LYS A 849 0.65 -66.75 22.74
C LYS A 849 1.87 -65.83 22.68
N THR A 850 3.06 -66.34 22.97
CA THR A 850 4.34 -65.62 22.80
C THR A 850 4.87 -65.65 21.36
N SER A 851 4.44 -66.63 20.56
CA SER A 851 4.70 -66.73 19.13
C SER A 851 3.39 -66.63 18.35
N ILE A 852 3.36 -65.78 17.32
CA ILE A 852 2.18 -65.54 16.48
C ILE A 852 2.48 -66.06 15.08
N ILE A 853 1.62 -66.94 14.57
CA ILE A 853 1.63 -67.41 13.18
C ILE A 853 0.53 -66.64 12.44
N ILE A 854 0.92 -65.77 11.51
CA ILE A 854 0.01 -64.97 10.67
C ILE A 854 -0.78 -65.94 9.76
N GLY A 855 -2.08 -65.70 9.58
CA GLY A 855 -3.01 -66.62 8.87
C GLY A 855 -3.52 -67.81 9.71
N GLU A 856 -2.88 -68.18 10.83
CA GLU A 856 -3.37 -69.24 11.73
C GLU A 856 -3.90 -68.69 13.06
N THR A 857 -3.28 -67.63 13.60
CA THR A 857 -3.63 -67.08 14.91
C THR A 857 -4.71 -66.01 14.78
N GLN A 858 -5.97 -66.41 14.97
CA GLN A 858 -7.16 -65.56 14.77
C GLN A 858 -7.28 -64.35 15.73
N SER A 859 -6.62 -64.39 16.89
CA SER A 859 -6.60 -63.27 17.85
C SER A 859 -5.45 -63.38 18.84
N LEU A 860 -4.84 -62.23 19.16
CA LEU A 860 -3.95 -62.07 20.31
C LEU A 860 -4.78 -61.61 21.51
N SER A 861 -4.43 -62.01 22.73
CA SER A 861 -5.10 -61.51 23.94
C SER A 861 -4.12 -61.39 25.11
N ILE A 862 -4.23 -60.30 25.84
CA ILE A 862 -3.36 -59.99 26.98
C ILE A 862 -4.23 -59.63 28.18
N ASN A 863 -4.01 -60.33 29.29
CA ASN A 863 -4.49 -59.92 30.60
C ASN A 863 -3.37 -59.11 31.27
N PHE A 864 -3.51 -57.79 31.23
CA PHE A 864 -2.63 -56.85 31.89
C PHE A 864 -2.99 -56.81 33.37
N SER A 865 -2.04 -57.21 34.22
CA SER A 865 -2.14 -57.09 35.67
C SER A 865 -1.12 -56.06 36.13
N LEU A 866 -1.61 -55.06 36.86
CA LEU A 866 -0.86 -53.91 37.37
C LEU A 866 -0.82 -53.95 38.89
N ILE A 867 0.29 -53.50 39.46
CA ILE A 867 0.45 -53.21 40.88
C ILE A 867 0.95 -51.78 41.07
N ASN A 868 0.40 -51.06 42.04
CA ASN A 868 1.00 -49.81 42.54
C ASN A 868 1.79 -50.11 43.82
N THR A 869 3.11 -49.89 43.81
CA THR A 869 3.95 -50.21 44.99
C THR A 869 4.14 -49.04 45.96
N GLU A 870 3.90 -47.80 45.52
CA GLU A 870 4.13 -46.59 46.33
C GLU A 870 2.84 -45.79 46.55
N ASP A 871 2.86 -44.45 46.50
CA ASP A 871 1.73 -43.63 46.94
C ASP A 871 0.47 -43.85 46.09
N PRO A 872 -0.75 -43.59 46.59
CA PRO A 872 -1.96 -43.74 45.79
C PRO A 872 -1.92 -42.88 44.52
N SER A 873 -2.26 -43.47 43.38
CA SER A 873 -2.47 -42.75 42.12
C SER A 873 -3.94 -42.39 41.97
N TYR A 874 -4.25 -41.20 41.46
CA TYR A 874 -5.62 -40.69 41.32
C TYR A 874 -6.01 -40.59 39.85
N MET A 875 -7.25 -40.95 39.50
CA MET A 875 -7.79 -40.90 38.13
C MET A 875 -6.84 -41.49 37.05
N THR A 876 -6.20 -42.61 37.36
CA THR A 876 -5.07 -43.16 36.58
C THR A 876 -5.47 -43.56 35.16
N THR A 877 -4.78 -43.00 34.16
CA THR A 877 -4.90 -43.41 32.75
C THR A 877 -3.63 -44.11 32.26
N LEU A 878 -3.76 -44.94 31.22
CA LEU A 878 -2.67 -45.70 30.63
C LEU A 878 -2.67 -45.49 29.12
N THR A 879 -1.58 -45.00 28.54
CA THR A 879 -1.41 -45.00 27.08
C THR A 879 -0.80 -46.32 26.63
N LEU A 880 -1.50 -47.09 25.79
CA LEU A 880 -0.97 -48.28 25.15
C LEU A 880 -0.68 -48.00 23.68
N THR A 881 0.53 -48.33 23.24
CA THR A 881 0.95 -48.30 21.82
C THR A 881 1.15 -49.73 21.33
N PHE A 882 0.59 -50.08 20.17
CA PHE A 882 0.62 -51.42 19.59
C PHE A 882 0.88 -51.37 18.07
N PRO A 883 1.44 -52.44 17.46
CA PRO A 883 1.71 -52.48 16.02
C PRO A 883 0.43 -52.60 15.19
N SER A 884 0.41 -51.98 14.00
CA SER A 884 -0.74 -51.91 13.08
C SER A 884 -1.24 -53.25 12.50
N ILE A 885 -0.53 -54.34 12.75
CA ILE A 885 -1.02 -55.71 12.50
C ILE A 885 -2.15 -56.10 13.48
N LEU A 886 -2.29 -55.41 14.62
CA LEU A 886 -3.32 -55.65 15.62
C LEU A 886 -4.49 -54.67 15.48
N SER A 887 -5.69 -55.20 15.27
CA SER A 887 -6.94 -54.41 15.21
C SER A 887 -7.80 -54.63 16.46
N HIS A 888 -8.50 -53.59 16.91
CA HIS A 888 -9.27 -53.60 18.15
C HIS A 888 -10.46 -54.58 18.09
N LYS A 889 -10.62 -55.43 19.11
CA LYS A 889 -11.73 -56.41 19.20
C LYS A 889 -12.55 -56.31 20.49
N LYS A 890 -11.91 -56.38 21.66
CA LYS A 890 -12.62 -56.43 22.95
C LYS A 890 -11.74 -55.91 24.09
N ILE A 891 -12.32 -55.13 25.00
CA ILE A 891 -11.68 -54.66 26.24
C ILE A 891 -12.62 -54.94 27.42
N GLU A 892 -12.06 -55.40 28.54
CA GLU A 892 -12.77 -55.62 29.81
C GLU A 892 -11.94 -55.10 30.99
N GLY A 893 -12.59 -54.50 31.99
CA GLY A 893 -11.95 -53.95 33.20
C GLY A 893 -11.42 -52.50 33.08
N ALA A 894 -11.38 -51.93 31.88
CA ALA A 894 -10.98 -50.54 31.61
C ALA A 894 -11.90 -49.92 30.54
N THR A 895 -11.95 -48.58 30.46
CA THR A 895 -12.58 -47.85 29.34
C THR A 895 -11.50 -47.16 28.53
N CYS A 896 -11.32 -47.55 27.27
CA CYS A 896 -10.19 -47.11 26.45
C CYS A 896 -10.64 -46.45 25.13
N PRO A 897 -10.88 -45.12 25.10
CA PRO A 897 -10.95 -44.39 23.84
C PRO A 897 -9.70 -44.61 22.96
N VAL A 898 -9.92 -44.60 21.65
CA VAL A 898 -8.85 -44.55 20.65
C VAL A 898 -8.26 -43.13 20.65
N LYS A 899 -6.93 -43.04 20.63
CA LYS A 899 -6.17 -41.79 20.60
C LYS A 899 -5.60 -41.51 19.22
N ASN A 900 -5.02 -42.53 18.59
CA ASN A 900 -4.57 -42.59 17.19
C ASN A 900 -4.71 -44.04 16.71
N ASP A 901 -4.55 -44.34 15.41
CA ASP A 901 -4.72 -45.69 14.84
C ASP A 901 -3.96 -46.81 15.58
N ASN A 902 -2.76 -46.50 16.08
CA ASN A 902 -1.88 -47.43 16.80
C ASN A 902 -1.82 -47.17 18.34
N GLN A 903 -2.71 -46.32 18.88
CA GLN A 903 -2.71 -45.92 20.30
C GLN A 903 -4.11 -45.81 20.92
N ILE A 904 -4.26 -46.37 22.11
CA ILE A 904 -5.45 -46.21 22.97
C ILE A 904 -5.05 -45.62 24.32
N GLU A 905 -5.96 -44.87 24.94
CA GLU A 905 -5.78 -44.36 26.31
C GLU A 905 -6.83 -44.98 27.23
N CYS A 906 -6.41 -45.90 28.09
CA CYS A 906 -7.25 -46.66 29.01
C CYS A 906 -7.40 -45.97 30.37
N ASN A 907 -8.61 -45.59 30.72
CA ASN A 907 -8.98 -45.20 32.07
C ASN A 907 -9.26 -46.44 32.91
N LEU A 908 -8.54 -46.57 34.04
CA LEU A 908 -8.80 -47.65 35.01
C LEU A 908 -10.09 -47.32 35.79
N GLN A 909 -10.96 -48.31 35.99
CA GLN A 909 -12.30 -48.12 36.61
C GLN A 909 -12.28 -47.83 38.13
N HIS A 910 -11.15 -47.37 38.68
CA HIS A 910 -10.97 -47.03 40.08
C HIS A 910 -10.44 -45.59 40.19
N PRO A 911 -11.14 -44.67 40.88
CA PRO A 911 -10.69 -43.28 41.00
C PRO A 911 -9.42 -43.13 41.85
N VAL A 912 -9.07 -44.13 42.67
CA VAL A 912 -7.82 -44.21 43.44
C VAL A 912 -7.21 -45.60 43.34
N PHE A 913 -6.03 -45.70 42.73
CA PHE A 913 -5.22 -46.92 42.69
C PHE A 913 -4.27 -46.95 43.89
N LYS A 914 -4.72 -47.53 45.00
CA LYS A 914 -4.04 -47.52 46.31
C LYS A 914 -2.73 -48.30 46.33
N ARG A 915 -1.85 -47.95 47.29
CA ARG A 915 -0.61 -48.69 47.59
C ARG A 915 -0.88 -50.17 47.84
N GLY A 916 -0.11 -51.05 47.20
CA GLY A 916 -0.21 -52.51 47.31
C GLY A 916 -1.44 -53.11 46.61
N ALA A 917 -2.36 -52.30 46.09
CA ALA A 917 -3.48 -52.80 45.31
C ALA A 917 -3.00 -53.35 43.97
N ARG A 918 -3.76 -54.31 43.44
CA ARG A 918 -3.62 -54.82 42.08
C ARG A 918 -4.90 -54.57 41.30
N THR A 919 -4.78 -54.26 40.02
CA THR A 919 -5.92 -54.21 39.09
C THR A 919 -5.59 -54.92 37.79
N ASN A 920 -6.58 -55.55 37.19
CA ASN A 920 -6.44 -56.35 35.98
C ASN A 920 -7.39 -55.84 34.91
N PHE A 921 -6.90 -55.65 33.68
CA PHE A 921 -7.73 -55.39 32.51
C PHE A 921 -7.31 -56.30 31.36
N PHE A 922 -8.29 -56.72 30.56
CA PHE A 922 -8.10 -57.65 29.47
C PHE A 922 -8.32 -56.93 28.15
N ILE A 923 -7.38 -57.11 27.21
CA ILE A 923 -7.55 -56.68 25.82
C ILE A 923 -7.38 -57.88 24.89
N SER A 924 -8.32 -58.02 23.97
CA SER A 924 -8.21 -58.91 22.81
C SER A 924 -8.11 -58.07 21.55
N TRP A 925 -7.19 -58.45 20.67
CA TRP A 925 -7.01 -57.90 19.33
C TRP A 925 -7.29 -58.98 18.29
N HIS A 926 -7.83 -58.56 17.15
CA HIS A 926 -7.70 -59.32 15.90
C HIS A 926 -6.29 -59.11 15.32
N LEU A 927 -5.86 -60.08 14.52
CA LEU A 927 -4.67 -59.98 13.69
C LEU A 927 -5.13 -59.75 12.25
N ASN A 928 -4.55 -58.74 11.59
CA ASN A 928 -4.82 -58.42 10.19
C ASN A 928 -3.93 -59.29 9.29
N ASP A 929 -4.48 -60.00 8.31
CA ASP A 929 -3.74 -60.91 7.39
C ASP A 929 -2.86 -60.18 6.34
N ILE A 930 -2.37 -58.99 6.67
CA ILE A 930 -1.47 -58.20 5.83
C ILE A 930 -0.05 -58.79 5.96
N LYS A 931 0.55 -59.18 4.83
CA LYS A 931 1.98 -59.55 4.77
C LYS A 931 2.83 -58.41 5.34
N SER A 932 3.53 -58.66 6.44
CA SER A 932 4.49 -57.74 7.02
C SER A 932 5.76 -58.50 7.44
N ASP A 933 6.92 -57.91 7.18
CA ASP A 933 8.23 -58.52 7.48
C ASP A 933 8.64 -58.40 8.97
N LEU A 934 7.66 -58.26 9.87
CA LEU A 934 7.84 -57.99 11.30
C LEU A 934 8.32 -59.24 12.05
N LYS A 935 9.64 -59.44 12.08
CA LYS A 935 10.31 -60.51 12.85
C LYS A 935 10.23 -60.35 14.37
N LYS A 936 9.96 -59.13 14.86
CA LYS A 936 9.70 -58.81 16.26
C LYS A 936 8.75 -57.60 16.29
N SER A 937 7.89 -57.51 17.31
CA SER A 937 7.10 -56.32 17.61
C SER A 937 6.89 -56.23 19.12
N GLU A 938 6.63 -55.02 19.61
CA GLU A 938 6.48 -54.74 21.04
C GLU A 938 5.20 -53.95 21.27
N ILE A 939 4.57 -54.16 22.44
CA ILE A 939 3.40 -53.40 22.90
C ILE A 939 3.87 -52.63 24.12
N ILE A 940 3.83 -51.30 24.04
CA ILE A 940 4.35 -50.40 25.06
C ILE A 940 3.18 -49.88 25.89
N VAL A 941 3.27 -49.98 27.21
CA VAL A 941 2.27 -49.46 28.17
C VAL A 941 2.95 -48.39 29.01
N LEU A 942 2.42 -47.17 28.96
CA LEU A 942 2.88 -46.03 29.76
C LEU A 942 1.76 -45.60 30.71
N SER A 943 2.05 -45.49 32.01
CA SER A 943 1.10 -44.94 32.98
C SER A 943 1.20 -43.42 33.00
N ASN A 944 0.09 -42.73 32.73
CA ASN A 944 -0.03 -41.30 32.98
C ASN A 944 -0.45 -41.14 34.46
N GLN A 945 0.31 -40.34 35.22
CA GLN A 945 0.17 -40.21 36.67
C GLN A 945 -0.29 -38.80 37.04
N VAL A 946 -1.19 -38.68 38.02
CA VAL A 946 -1.76 -37.41 38.51
C VAL A 946 -1.88 -37.40 40.03
#